data_AF-A0A9P4X9H5-F1
#
_entry.id   AF-A0A9P4X9H5-F1
#
_cell.length_a   1.000
_cell.length_b   1.000
_cell.length_c   1.000
_cell.angle_alpha   90.00
_cell.angle_beta   90.00
_cell.angle_gamma   90.00
#
_symmetry.space_group_name_H-M   'P 1'
#
loop_
_entity.id
_entity.type
_entity.pdbx_description
1 polymer ?
#
loop_
_entity_poly.entity_id
_entity_poly.type
_entity_poly.pdbx_seq_one_letter_code
_entity_poly.pdbx_strand_id
1 'polypeptide(L)'
;MGKPKSIVLDGRTGEGGGQLVRLGIALAALTSQSVEITNVRGNRPRGGGLKNQHVAAIEWLAKVTEADVEGLSVGSKTVRFTPTRPPTELFQRNISIRTESGAASTIDTNEPIVVELSGGTNVAFSPSYEYFDQVLAPTLEERFGIHIERQLKSRGWSLGPLSRGSIWLRLHPIPKGEKLKFVPPPPYSFPASFEVKSVDVSIITPMHSHSKLQDVVAENVGALWPDAEINIKFVEDSSSNARWSVLLVAHSADGIRWAKDVLTSAPKNTKGYDRFIALLCKKLCKDLYNEVSLGGQVDEHLQDQLICFQALCDGPSSFPRGDEPANESLDGPLGPLIDAMGELNVGEGSRMRREKTAGPFGHGSTHAKTARWVVGELLPRAEFYNKGDLVKGVGFCMHAVHSPHFDQRHILVRILGSMETAVPPPTTTSEAAAITEAVASANRDEHATTVSEALRRYPTAIFWAIAMSFTIVMVGYDTILMGSLMAYPSFVEKYGTYHPELGTKVISGPWQVGLSTAGSCGGVFGMVINGFVTERFGHRRVTMVALTIMTGLIFIPFFAPNVHVLLAGQCLLGAIWGVFSIMGAVYSSEICPLVLRGYMTSFINICWVIGQLIIAGILQGLVNNTTKWAYKIPFAVEWVWPVPLFVLAWLAPDSPWWLIRQGRIEDARHSLQRLSSGLDDEQINQKILMMYDTNRLEQKIKADASYWDCLTGANLRRTEIACLSLSSQSLIGQSLAYNATYFFVQAGLSASDAYKMNFGNMGIAFVATCISWVLMTHFGRRTVLLSGYTFLTLDLLLIGILSYASNNSAAKWGQSALALVWLAVYSATIGPQTWAVASEVSATRLRAKTLSIAGVIYNIVNIVDNTIEPYLINPTEANLKGKTAFVWFGISFLVTIWAIFRIPETRGRTYGEMDVLFEKKVPAWRFATAEVVDDITIIGDDEAEAKVEDEKREMAGHETAATIS
;
A
#
# COMPACT_ATOMS: atom_id res chain seq x y z
N MET A 1 -48.79 7.05 -2.90
CA MET A 1 -48.44 5.66 -2.52
C MET A 1 -47.13 5.70 -1.75
N GLY A 2 -47.05 5.04 -0.58
CA GLY A 2 -45.85 5.07 0.26
C GLY A 2 -44.65 4.44 -0.46
N LYS A 3 -43.45 4.99 -0.27
CA LYS A 3 -42.21 4.40 -0.81
C LYS A 3 -42.14 2.92 -0.40
N PRO A 4 -41.86 1.98 -1.33
CA PRO A 4 -41.73 0.57 -0.99
C PRO A 4 -40.68 0.39 0.11
N LYS A 5 -41.01 -0.41 1.12
CA LYS A 5 -40.15 -0.66 2.28
C LYS A 5 -38.87 -1.37 1.81
N SER A 6 -37.71 -0.74 2.02
CA SER A 6 -36.41 -1.31 1.64
C SER A 6 -36.16 -2.62 2.39
N ILE A 7 -35.76 -3.67 1.69
CA ILE A 7 -35.32 -4.93 2.29
C ILE A 7 -33.92 -4.72 2.86
N VAL A 8 -33.70 -5.13 4.11
CA VAL A 8 -32.40 -4.97 4.78
C VAL A 8 -31.74 -6.33 4.96
N LEU A 9 -30.55 -6.51 4.40
CA LEU A 9 -29.75 -7.73 4.50
C LEU A 9 -28.50 -7.47 5.34
N ASP A 10 -28.18 -8.36 6.28
CA ASP A 10 -26.91 -8.32 7.02
C ASP A 10 -25.84 -9.18 6.32
N GLY A 11 -24.78 -8.52 5.86
CA GLY A 11 -23.61 -9.08 5.19
C GLY A 11 -22.72 -9.99 6.06
N ARG A 12 -23.05 -10.18 7.35
CA ARG A 12 -22.49 -11.22 8.24
C ARG A 12 -23.27 -12.54 8.18
N THR A 13 -24.43 -12.55 7.55
CA THR A 13 -25.31 -13.73 7.52
C THR A 13 -24.75 -14.79 6.56
N GLY A 14 -24.83 -16.07 6.95
CA GLY A 14 -24.37 -17.19 6.14
C GLY A 14 -22.85 -17.23 5.99
N GLU A 15 -22.36 -17.33 4.75
CA GLU A 15 -20.92 -17.38 4.48
C GLU A 15 -20.20 -16.05 4.77
N GLY A 16 -20.94 -14.93 4.91
CA GLY A 16 -20.36 -13.60 5.10
C GLY A 16 -19.41 -13.20 3.95
N GLY A 17 -19.70 -13.69 2.74
CA GLY A 17 -18.90 -13.51 1.53
C GLY A 17 -19.58 -12.61 0.50
N GLY A 18 -19.07 -12.65 -0.74
CA GLY A 18 -19.51 -11.76 -1.81
C GLY A 18 -20.80 -12.19 -2.49
N GLN A 19 -21.26 -13.43 -2.27
CA GLN A 19 -22.41 -13.99 -2.97
C GLN A 19 -23.72 -13.29 -2.60
N LEU A 20 -23.88 -12.94 -1.33
CA LEU A 20 -25.05 -12.19 -0.83
C LEU A 20 -25.21 -10.86 -1.59
N VAL A 21 -24.10 -10.14 -1.80
CA VAL A 21 -24.11 -8.86 -2.53
C VAL A 21 -24.50 -9.07 -4.00
N ARG A 22 -23.94 -10.09 -4.65
CA ARG A 22 -24.21 -10.37 -6.07
C ARG A 22 -25.68 -10.73 -6.30
N LEU A 23 -26.23 -11.66 -5.51
CA LEU A 23 -27.63 -12.08 -5.62
C LEU A 23 -28.60 -10.98 -5.19
N GLY A 24 -28.32 -10.31 -4.07
CA GLY A 24 -29.21 -9.29 -3.51
C GLY A 24 -29.43 -8.13 -4.46
N ILE A 25 -28.36 -7.61 -5.07
CA ILE A 25 -28.45 -6.48 -6.01
C ILE A 25 -29.02 -6.93 -7.35
N ALA A 26 -28.65 -8.11 -7.87
CA ALA A 26 -29.18 -8.63 -9.13
C ALA A 26 -30.71 -8.85 -9.06
N LEU A 27 -31.20 -9.45 -7.97
CA LEU A 27 -32.63 -9.65 -7.76
C LEU A 27 -33.36 -8.33 -7.48
N ALA A 28 -32.76 -7.40 -6.75
CA ALA A 28 -33.31 -6.06 -6.54
C ALA A 28 -33.52 -5.34 -7.89
N ALA A 29 -32.51 -5.38 -8.77
CA ALA A 29 -32.60 -4.82 -10.12
C ALA A 29 -33.68 -5.50 -10.97
N LEU A 30 -33.80 -6.83 -10.91
CA LEU A 30 -34.81 -7.59 -11.66
C LEU A 30 -36.24 -7.31 -11.16
N THR A 31 -36.42 -7.23 -9.84
CA THR A 31 -37.74 -7.09 -9.20
C THR A 31 -38.17 -5.64 -8.97
N SER A 32 -37.29 -4.68 -9.28
CA SER A 32 -37.48 -3.25 -8.97
C SER A 32 -37.72 -2.97 -7.48
N GLN A 33 -37.12 -3.77 -6.60
CA GLN A 33 -37.22 -3.61 -5.14
C GLN A 33 -35.98 -2.91 -4.58
N SER A 34 -36.17 -2.03 -3.60
CA SER A 34 -35.07 -1.39 -2.87
C SER A 34 -34.41 -2.38 -1.90
N VAL A 35 -33.08 -2.46 -1.93
CA VAL A 35 -32.29 -3.30 -1.01
C VAL A 35 -31.19 -2.50 -0.31
N GLU A 36 -31.00 -2.74 0.97
CA GLU A 36 -29.92 -2.19 1.79
C GLU A 36 -29.13 -3.35 2.39
N ILE A 37 -27.84 -3.43 2.08
CA ILE A 37 -26.94 -4.46 2.59
C ILE A 37 -25.99 -3.81 3.58
N THR A 38 -26.08 -4.19 4.86
CA THR A 38 -25.20 -3.71 5.94
C THR A 38 -24.09 -4.72 6.24
N ASN A 39 -23.01 -4.31 6.92
CA ASN A 39 -21.86 -5.17 7.25
C ASN A 39 -21.35 -6.05 6.10
N VAL A 40 -21.26 -5.50 4.89
CA VAL A 40 -20.83 -6.22 3.69
C VAL A 40 -19.56 -7.02 4.01
N ARG A 41 -19.61 -8.35 3.85
CA ARG A 41 -18.48 -9.27 4.08
C ARG A 41 -17.89 -9.20 5.50
N GLY A 42 -18.71 -8.89 6.50
CA GLY A 42 -18.28 -8.59 7.87
C GLY A 42 -17.58 -9.74 8.61
N ASN A 43 -17.78 -10.99 8.20
CA ASN A 43 -17.12 -12.16 8.84
C ASN A 43 -15.68 -12.39 8.37
N ARG A 44 -15.16 -11.58 7.44
CA ARG A 44 -13.78 -11.74 6.94
C ARG A 44 -12.78 -11.09 7.92
N PRO A 45 -11.65 -11.76 8.24
CA PRO A 45 -10.70 -11.32 9.29
C PRO A 45 -9.98 -9.98 9.04
N ARG A 46 -10.20 -9.33 7.88
CA ARG A 46 -9.62 -8.04 7.49
C ARG A 46 -10.65 -6.90 7.36
N GLY A 47 -11.79 -7.00 8.05
CA GLY A 47 -12.74 -5.88 8.16
C GLY A 47 -13.82 -5.75 7.07
N GLY A 48 -13.97 -6.75 6.20
CA GLY A 48 -15.06 -6.82 5.21
C GLY A 48 -15.00 -5.76 4.11
N GLY A 49 -16.17 -5.42 3.54
CA GLY A 49 -16.38 -4.34 2.58
C GLY A 49 -16.56 -4.79 1.12
N LEU A 50 -17.19 -3.92 0.31
CA LEU A 50 -17.31 -4.09 -1.14
C LEU A 50 -15.92 -4.21 -1.79
N LYS A 51 -15.82 -5.04 -2.83
CA LYS A 51 -14.62 -5.24 -3.65
C LYS A 51 -14.83 -4.55 -4.99
N ASN A 52 -13.76 -4.30 -5.75
CA ASN A 52 -13.83 -3.71 -7.09
C ASN A 52 -14.88 -4.39 -7.98
N GLN A 53 -14.91 -5.73 -7.97
CA GLN A 53 -15.90 -6.52 -8.72
C GLN A 53 -17.35 -6.25 -8.28
N HIS A 54 -17.61 -5.94 -7.01
CA HIS A 54 -18.95 -5.63 -6.54
C HIS A 54 -19.33 -4.21 -6.94
N VAL A 55 -18.42 -3.25 -6.79
CA VAL A 55 -18.66 -1.85 -7.17
C VAL A 55 -18.98 -1.75 -8.66
N ALA A 56 -18.18 -2.38 -9.53
CA ALA A 56 -18.41 -2.36 -10.97
C ALA A 56 -19.76 -2.99 -11.36
N ALA A 57 -20.12 -4.13 -10.76
CA ALA A 57 -21.40 -4.80 -11.04
C ALA A 57 -22.60 -3.96 -10.58
N ILE A 58 -22.52 -3.33 -9.41
CA ILE A 58 -23.59 -2.49 -8.86
C ILE A 58 -23.71 -1.18 -9.64
N GLU A 59 -22.60 -0.56 -10.01
CA GLU A 59 -22.56 0.65 -10.85
C GLU A 59 -23.23 0.41 -12.20
N TRP A 60 -22.94 -0.75 -12.81
CA TRP A 60 -23.56 -1.15 -14.06
C TRP A 60 -25.08 -1.37 -13.90
N LEU A 61 -25.51 -2.16 -12.88
CA LEU A 61 -26.93 -2.37 -12.61
C LEU A 61 -27.66 -1.05 -12.29
N ALA A 62 -26.98 -0.12 -11.63
CA ALA A 62 -27.51 1.21 -11.34
C ALA A 62 -27.72 2.03 -12.60
N LYS A 63 -26.76 2.01 -13.52
CA LYS A 63 -26.88 2.69 -14.81
C LYS A 63 -28.02 2.14 -15.65
N VAL A 64 -28.26 0.83 -15.60
CA VAL A 64 -29.33 0.21 -16.39
C VAL A 64 -30.69 0.41 -15.77
N THR A 65 -30.85 0.27 -14.45
CA THR A 65 -32.14 0.46 -13.78
C THR A 65 -32.41 1.90 -13.33
N GLU A 66 -31.53 2.84 -13.73
CA GLU A 66 -31.46 4.21 -13.21
C GLU A 66 -31.55 4.27 -11.67
N ALA A 67 -30.89 3.33 -10.99
CA ALA A 67 -30.99 3.20 -9.54
C ALA A 67 -30.27 4.34 -8.80
N ASP A 68 -30.86 4.78 -7.70
CA ASP A 68 -30.18 5.59 -6.69
C ASP A 68 -29.36 4.65 -5.78
N VAL A 69 -28.04 4.89 -5.70
CA VAL A 69 -27.12 4.02 -4.98
C VAL A 69 -26.31 4.81 -3.97
N GLU A 70 -26.41 4.42 -2.69
CA GLU A 70 -25.61 4.97 -1.60
C GLU A 70 -24.53 3.97 -1.16
N GLY A 71 -23.34 4.47 -0.83
CA GLY A 71 -22.26 3.62 -0.30
C GLY A 71 -21.55 2.77 -1.36
N LEU A 72 -21.61 3.18 -2.63
CA LEU A 72 -20.95 2.51 -3.76
C LEU A 72 -19.45 2.86 -3.84
N SER A 73 -18.66 2.33 -2.91
CA SER A 73 -17.20 2.48 -2.94
C SER A 73 -16.49 1.23 -2.43
N VAL A 74 -15.26 1.01 -2.89
CA VAL A 74 -14.45 -0.13 -2.46
C VAL A 74 -14.16 0.00 -0.96
N GLY A 75 -14.37 -1.07 -0.21
CA GLY A 75 -14.26 -1.07 1.26
C GLY A 75 -15.52 -0.61 1.98
N SER A 76 -16.55 -0.13 1.27
CA SER A 76 -17.83 0.25 1.88
C SER A 76 -18.48 -0.93 2.58
N LYS A 77 -18.92 -0.71 3.82
CA LYS A 77 -19.58 -1.72 4.66
C LYS A 77 -21.10 -1.71 4.51
N THR A 78 -21.66 -0.70 3.88
CA THR A 78 -23.10 -0.57 3.67
C THR A 78 -23.35 -0.11 2.24
N VAL A 79 -24.26 -0.77 1.53
CA VAL A 79 -24.72 -0.33 0.20
C VAL A 79 -26.24 -0.33 0.15
N ARG A 80 -26.83 0.78 -0.29
CA ARG A 80 -28.25 0.90 -0.59
C ARG A 80 -28.40 0.98 -2.09
N PHE A 81 -29.29 0.17 -2.67
CA PHE A 81 -29.58 0.13 -4.10
C PHE A 81 -31.08 0.25 -4.31
N THR A 82 -31.50 1.32 -4.96
CA THR A 82 -32.92 1.68 -5.16
C THR A 82 -33.20 1.85 -6.66
N PRO A 83 -33.59 0.78 -7.38
CA PRO A 83 -33.90 0.88 -8.81
C PRO A 83 -35.12 1.78 -9.05
N THR A 84 -35.04 2.68 -10.03
CA THR A 84 -36.13 3.63 -10.33
C THR A 84 -36.93 3.25 -11.58
N ARG A 85 -36.35 2.47 -12.50
CA ARG A 85 -37.04 1.97 -13.69
C ARG A 85 -37.14 0.45 -13.72
N PRO A 86 -38.28 -0.11 -14.16
CA PRO A 86 -38.42 -1.54 -14.35
C PRO A 86 -37.65 -2.01 -15.60
N PRO A 87 -37.16 -3.26 -15.63
CA PRO A 87 -36.45 -3.83 -16.77
C PRO A 87 -37.21 -3.78 -18.11
N THR A 88 -38.53 -3.59 -18.07
CA THR A 88 -39.42 -3.50 -19.25
C THR A 88 -39.31 -2.20 -20.04
N GLU A 89 -38.71 -1.14 -19.46
CA GLU A 89 -38.60 0.20 -20.05
C GLU A 89 -37.19 0.51 -20.62
N LEU A 90 -36.35 -0.52 -20.77
CA LEU A 90 -34.96 -0.40 -21.22
C LEU A 90 -34.87 -0.41 -22.75
N PHE A 91 -34.56 0.74 -23.38
CA PHE A 91 -34.43 0.90 -24.83
C PHE A 91 -33.00 0.75 -25.36
N GLN A 92 -32.85 0.02 -26.48
CA GLN A 92 -31.72 -0.16 -27.41
C GLN A 92 -30.39 0.54 -27.06
N ARG A 93 -29.35 -0.24 -26.68
CA ARG A 93 -27.94 0.20 -26.69
C ARG A 93 -26.99 -0.95 -27.05
N ASN A 94 -26.18 -0.76 -28.09
CA ASN A 94 -24.98 -1.58 -28.36
C ASN A 94 -23.93 -1.26 -27.29
N ILE A 95 -23.44 -2.25 -26.55
CA ILE A 95 -22.50 -2.02 -25.43
C ILE A 95 -21.28 -2.95 -25.50
N SER A 96 -20.09 -2.33 -25.48
CA SER A 96 -18.81 -2.97 -25.20
C SER A 96 -18.43 -2.66 -23.74
N ILE A 97 -18.29 -3.68 -22.90
CA ILE A 97 -17.91 -3.53 -21.48
C ILE A 97 -16.45 -3.94 -21.31
N ARG A 98 -15.59 -2.99 -20.93
CA ARG A 98 -14.20 -3.25 -20.54
C ARG A 98 -14.02 -2.95 -19.04
N THR A 99 -14.12 -3.95 -18.17
CA THR A 99 -13.85 -3.81 -16.72
C THR A 99 -13.25 -5.05 -16.08
N GLU A 100 -12.51 -4.87 -14.98
CA GLU A 100 -11.82 -5.92 -14.19
C GLU A 100 -12.80 -6.97 -13.60
N SER A 101 -13.04 -8.04 -14.37
CA SER A 101 -13.74 -9.32 -14.07
C SER A 101 -15.20 -9.30 -13.58
N GLY A 102 -16.07 -9.84 -14.45
CA GLY A 102 -17.12 -10.81 -14.09
C GLY A 102 -18.51 -10.30 -13.67
N ALA A 103 -19.29 -9.73 -14.59
CA ALA A 103 -20.76 -9.89 -14.72
C ALA A 103 -21.30 -9.00 -15.86
N ALA A 104 -22.32 -9.52 -16.56
CA ALA A 104 -22.79 -9.11 -17.89
C ALA A 104 -23.89 -8.03 -17.91
N SER A 105 -24.14 -7.45 -19.11
CA SER A 105 -25.47 -7.15 -19.71
C SER A 105 -25.50 -6.04 -20.80
N THR A 106 -26.45 -6.14 -21.77
CA THR A 106 -27.58 -5.19 -22.01
C THR A 106 -28.64 -5.75 -22.99
N ILE A 107 -29.90 -5.30 -22.90
CA ILE A 107 -31.10 -5.79 -23.64
C ILE A 107 -31.79 -4.65 -24.42
N ASP A 108 -32.26 -4.91 -25.65
CA ASP A 108 -33.65 -4.68 -26.13
C ASP A 108 -33.97 -5.51 -27.42
N THR A 109 -35.25 -5.87 -27.55
CA THR A 109 -36.01 -6.48 -28.67
C THR A 109 -35.59 -7.83 -29.25
N ASN A 110 -36.23 -8.96 -28.88
CA ASN A 110 -36.33 -10.29 -29.56
C ASN A 110 -35.09 -10.88 -30.29
N GLU A 111 -33.95 -10.23 -30.21
CA GLU A 111 -32.72 -10.47 -30.92
C GLU A 111 -31.67 -10.90 -29.89
N PRO A 112 -30.78 -11.82 -30.27
CA PRO A 112 -29.75 -12.31 -29.39
C PRO A 112 -28.79 -11.21 -28.94
N ILE A 113 -28.54 -11.16 -27.63
CA ILE A 113 -27.71 -10.19 -26.93
C ILE A 113 -26.25 -10.62 -27.01
N VAL A 114 -25.40 -9.82 -27.65
CA VAL A 114 -23.96 -10.08 -27.67
C VAL A 114 -23.27 -9.34 -26.53
N VAL A 115 -22.49 -10.05 -25.72
CA VAL A 115 -21.72 -9.53 -24.60
C VAL A 115 -20.26 -9.94 -24.72
N GLU A 116 -19.36 -8.97 -24.73
CA GLU A 116 -17.94 -9.23 -24.55
C GLU A 116 -17.53 -8.88 -23.12
N LEU A 117 -17.03 -9.88 -22.37
CA LEU A 117 -16.60 -9.75 -20.99
C LEU A 117 -15.08 -9.85 -20.93
N SER A 118 -14.42 -8.75 -20.59
CA SER A 118 -12.98 -8.76 -20.27
C SER A 118 -12.74 -8.97 -18.77
N GLY A 119 -11.68 -9.67 -18.39
CA GLY A 119 -11.42 -9.99 -16.98
C GLY A 119 -10.51 -11.19 -16.77
N GLY A 120 -10.47 -11.71 -15.54
CA GLY A 120 -9.82 -13.00 -15.29
C GLY A 120 -10.73 -14.15 -15.70
N THR A 121 -10.26 -15.00 -16.61
CA THR A 121 -10.99 -16.20 -17.08
C THR A 121 -10.62 -17.44 -16.25
N ASN A 122 -9.43 -17.44 -15.64
CA ASN A 122 -8.90 -18.52 -14.81
C ASN A 122 -8.35 -17.88 -13.51
N VAL A 123 -9.24 -17.73 -12.51
CA VAL A 123 -8.98 -17.02 -11.25
C VAL A 123 -9.35 -17.88 -10.05
N ALA A 124 -8.56 -17.81 -8.98
CA ALA A 124 -8.81 -18.59 -7.78
C ALA A 124 -10.15 -18.21 -7.13
N PHE A 125 -10.87 -19.20 -6.59
CA PHE A 125 -12.18 -19.03 -5.94
C PHE A 125 -13.28 -18.47 -6.86
N SER A 126 -13.20 -18.75 -8.16
CA SER A 126 -14.24 -18.44 -9.15
C SER A 126 -14.24 -19.52 -10.23
N PRO A 127 -15.41 -19.83 -10.84
CA PRO A 127 -15.47 -20.79 -11.94
C PRO A 127 -14.56 -20.37 -13.09
N SER A 128 -13.80 -21.31 -13.64
CA SER A 128 -13.02 -21.10 -14.87
C SER A 128 -13.94 -20.99 -16.09
N TYR A 129 -13.43 -20.40 -17.18
CA TYR A 129 -14.15 -20.40 -18.46
C TYR A 129 -14.53 -21.82 -18.91
N GLU A 130 -13.62 -22.79 -18.69
CA GLU A 130 -13.84 -24.19 -19.04
C GLU A 130 -15.02 -24.79 -18.29
N TYR A 131 -15.12 -24.52 -16.99
CA TYR A 131 -16.26 -24.96 -16.19
C TYR A 131 -17.55 -24.31 -16.68
N PHE A 132 -17.52 -23.02 -17.02
CA PHE A 132 -18.67 -22.32 -17.59
C PHE A 132 -19.12 -22.96 -18.92
N ASP A 133 -18.18 -23.26 -19.81
CA ASP A 133 -18.44 -23.79 -21.15
C ASP A 133 -18.93 -25.25 -21.15
N GLN A 134 -18.37 -26.08 -20.27
CA GLN A 134 -18.62 -27.54 -20.23
C GLN A 134 -19.72 -27.96 -19.25
N VAL A 135 -20.02 -27.14 -18.23
CA VAL A 135 -20.91 -27.54 -17.13
C VAL A 135 -22.09 -26.57 -16.99
N LEU A 136 -21.82 -25.30 -16.68
CA LEU A 136 -22.87 -24.35 -16.33
C LEU A 136 -23.76 -23.98 -17.53
N ALA A 137 -23.16 -23.54 -18.64
CA ALA A 137 -23.93 -23.12 -19.81
C ALA A 137 -24.77 -24.27 -20.42
N PRO A 138 -24.24 -25.50 -20.63
CA PRO A 138 -25.05 -26.64 -21.06
C PRO A 138 -26.21 -26.95 -20.11
N THR A 139 -26.00 -26.84 -18.79
CA THR A 139 -27.07 -27.10 -17.81
C THR A 139 -28.18 -26.07 -17.90
N LEU A 140 -27.85 -24.78 -18.11
CA LEU A 140 -28.83 -23.73 -18.31
C LEU A 140 -29.62 -23.91 -19.62
N GLU A 141 -28.95 -24.39 -20.67
CA GLU A 141 -29.57 -24.72 -21.96
C GLU A 141 -30.56 -25.88 -21.82
N GLU A 142 -30.13 -26.99 -21.22
CA GLU A 142 -30.92 -28.22 -21.13
C GLU A 142 -32.05 -28.15 -20.11
N ARG A 143 -31.82 -27.52 -18.95
CA ARG A 143 -32.76 -27.54 -17.81
C ARG A 143 -33.66 -26.33 -17.74
N PHE A 144 -33.24 -25.21 -18.34
CA PHE A 144 -33.96 -23.94 -18.28
C PHE A 144 -34.24 -23.31 -19.65
N GLY A 145 -33.73 -23.89 -20.74
CA GLY A 145 -33.96 -23.39 -22.11
C GLY A 145 -33.22 -22.08 -22.43
N ILE A 146 -32.20 -21.72 -21.64
CA ILE A 146 -31.45 -20.46 -21.82
C ILE A 146 -30.29 -20.72 -22.80
N HIS A 147 -30.44 -20.33 -24.05
CA HIS A 147 -29.40 -20.53 -25.07
C HIS A 147 -28.28 -19.48 -25.00
N ILE A 148 -27.03 -19.96 -24.92
CA ILE A 148 -25.82 -19.14 -24.76
C ILE A 148 -24.73 -19.62 -25.73
N GLU A 149 -24.55 -18.90 -26.84
CA GLU A 149 -23.34 -19.06 -27.66
C GLU A 149 -22.16 -18.43 -26.91
N ARG A 150 -20.98 -19.03 -27.01
CA ARG A 150 -19.82 -18.64 -26.20
C ARG A 150 -18.51 -18.91 -26.92
N GLN A 151 -17.57 -17.99 -26.77
CA GLN A 151 -16.24 -18.08 -27.36
C GLN A 151 -15.21 -17.40 -26.45
N LEU A 152 -14.11 -18.11 -26.16
CA LEU A 152 -12.94 -17.53 -25.51
C LEU A 152 -12.11 -16.76 -26.54
N LYS A 153 -11.84 -15.47 -26.32
CA LYS A 153 -10.94 -14.68 -27.16
C LYS A 153 -9.52 -14.66 -26.63
N SER A 154 -9.35 -14.45 -25.33
CA SER A 154 -8.04 -14.45 -24.67
C SER A 154 -8.15 -14.86 -23.20
N ARG A 155 -7.09 -15.46 -22.66
CA ARG A 155 -7.06 -15.93 -21.26
C ARG A 155 -6.56 -14.85 -20.30
N GLY A 156 -7.22 -14.75 -19.16
CA GLY A 156 -6.85 -13.87 -18.05
C GLY A 156 -6.56 -14.68 -16.79
N TRP A 157 -5.43 -14.38 -16.15
CA TRP A 157 -4.90 -15.18 -15.06
C TRP A 157 -4.72 -14.38 -13.77
N SER A 158 -5.06 -14.99 -12.63
CA SER A 158 -4.68 -14.46 -11.30
C SER A 158 -3.35 -15.01 -10.75
N LEU A 159 -2.77 -16.02 -11.42
CA LEU A 159 -1.49 -16.63 -11.07
C LEU A 159 -0.41 -16.27 -12.12
N GLY A 160 0.82 -16.04 -11.64
CA GLY A 160 1.90 -15.48 -12.46
C GLY A 160 1.70 -13.99 -12.75
N PRO A 161 2.27 -13.46 -13.85
CA PRO A 161 1.98 -12.10 -14.30
C PRO A 161 0.48 -11.93 -14.52
N LEU A 162 -0.11 -10.94 -13.84
CA LEU A 162 -1.53 -10.62 -13.95
C LEU A 162 -1.84 -10.30 -15.41
N SER A 163 -2.83 -10.98 -15.97
CA SER A 163 -3.23 -10.82 -17.37
C SER A 163 -4.74 -10.75 -17.46
N ARG A 164 -5.23 -9.94 -18.41
CA ARG A 164 -6.65 -9.80 -18.70
C ARG A 164 -6.98 -10.66 -19.92
N GLY A 165 -8.00 -11.49 -19.74
CA GLY A 165 -8.65 -12.25 -20.81
C GLY A 165 -9.90 -11.55 -21.29
N SER A 166 -10.51 -12.13 -22.32
CA SER A 166 -11.79 -11.70 -22.88
C SER A 166 -12.57 -12.93 -23.34
N ILE A 167 -13.87 -12.96 -23.02
CA ILE A 167 -14.83 -13.95 -23.51
C ILE A 167 -15.94 -13.22 -24.23
N TRP A 168 -16.44 -13.83 -25.29
CA TRP A 168 -17.56 -13.35 -26.08
C TRP A 168 -18.73 -14.31 -25.88
N LEU A 169 -19.91 -13.77 -25.59
CA LEU A 169 -21.13 -14.50 -25.32
C LEU A 169 -22.24 -13.94 -26.21
N ARG A 170 -23.15 -14.78 -26.66
CA ARG A 170 -24.40 -14.38 -27.30
C ARG A 170 -25.57 -15.07 -26.61
N LEU A 171 -26.33 -14.29 -25.86
CA LEU A 171 -27.44 -14.73 -25.02
C LEU A 171 -28.75 -14.54 -25.79
N HIS A 172 -29.53 -15.60 -25.94
CA HIS A 172 -30.84 -15.50 -26.59
C HIS A 172 -31.92 -15.16 -25.55
N PRO A 173 -32.61 -14.00 -25.66
CA PRO A 173 -33.59 -13.58 -24.66
C PRO A 173 -34.85 -14.45 -24.70
N ILE A 174 -35.49 -14.63 -23.54
CA ILE A 174 -36.81 -15.28 -23.44
C ILE A 174 -37.86 -14.34 -24.03
N PRO A 175 -38.74 -14.81 -24.94
CA PRO A 175 -39.77 -13.99 -25.56
C PRO A 175 -40.68 -13.28 -24.53
N LYS A 176 -41.08 -12.04 -24.84
CA LYS A 176 -41.99 -11.26 -23.97
C LYS A 176 -43.30 -12.04 -23.73
N GLY A 177 -43.66 -12.23 -22.46
CA GLY A 177 -44.86 -12.98 -22.05
C GLY A 177 -44.63 -14.48 -21.81
N GLU A 178 -43.49 -15.03 -22.21
CA GLU A 178 -43.10 -16.39 -21.81
C GLU A 178 -42.43 -16.39 -20.45
N LYS A 179 -42.59 -17.49 -19.72
CA LYS A 179 -41.95 -17.73 -18.43
C LYS A 179 -40.77 -18.67 -18.61
N LEU A 180 -39.74 -18.48 -17.79
CA LEU A 180 -38.67 -19.46 -17.66
C LEU A 180 -39.28 -20.79 -17.20
N LYS A 181 -39.11 -21.87 -17.96
CA LYS A 181 -39.63 -23.20 -17.62
C LYS A 181 -38.49 -24.11 -17.22
N PHE A 182 -38.75 -24.95 -16.22
CA PHE A 182 -37.85 -26.04 -15.88
C PHE A 182 -38.19 -27.26 -16.75
N VAL A 183 -37.19 -27.80 -17.42
CA VAL A 183 -37.30 -29.07 -18.14
C VAL A 183 -36.88 -30.18 -17.16
N PRO A 184 -37.82 -31.04 -16.74
CA PRO A 184 -37.49 -32.15 -15.86
C PRO A 184 -36.58 -33.13 -16.60
N PRO A 185 -35.58 -33.71 -15.91
CA PRO A 185 -34.72 -34.70 -16.52
C PRO A 185 -35.49 -36.01 -16.76
N PRO A 186 -34.98 -36.89 -17.63
CA PRO A 186 -35.51 -38.25 -17.77
C PRO A 186 -35.44 -38.99 -16.41
N PRO A 187 -36.33 -39.97 -16.16
CA PRO A 187 -36.35 -40.72 -14.90
C PRO A 187 -35.04 -41.47 -14.68
N TYR A 188 -34.40 -41.24 -13.54
CA TYR A 188 -33.15 -41.90 -13.18
C TYR A 188 -33.41 -43.24 -12.46
N SER A 189 -32.60 -44.24 -12.76
CA SER A 189 -32.51 -45.52 -12.08
C SER A 189 -31.25 -45.59 -11.22
N PHE A 190 -31.39 -45.68 -9.90
CA PHE A 190 -30.24 -45.89 -9.03
C PHE A 190 -29.85 -47.38 -9.03
N PRO A 191 -28.56 -47.77 -9.12
CA PRO A 191 -27.36 -46.93 -9.24
C PRO A 191 -26.93 -46.63 -10.68
N ALA A 192 -27.55 -47.25 -11.70
CA ALA A 192 -27.09 -47.21 -13.10
C ALA A 192 -26.99 -45.79 -13.67
N SER A 193 -27.90 -44.89 -13.29
CA SER A 193 -27.93 -43.48 -13.69
C SER A 193 -26.85 -42.61 -13.08
N PHE A 194 -26.11 -43.11 -12.07
CA PHE A 194 -25.03 -42.39 -11.40
C PHE A 194 -23.66 -42.99 -11.73
N GLU A 195 -23.60 -43.96 -12.65
CA GLU A 195 -22.37 -44.55 -13.13
C GLU A 195 -21.65 -43.61 -14.12
N VAL A 196 -20.35 -43.43 -13.94
CA VAL A 196 -19.54 -42.59 -14.84
C VAL A 196 -19.20 -43.37 -16.11
N LYS A 197 -19.63 -42.86 -17.27
CA LYS A 197 -19.35 -43.46 -18.59
C LYS A 197 -18.23 -42.78 -19.34
N SER A 198 -18.01 -41.49 -19.12
CA SER A 198 -16.87 -40.79 -19.70
C SER A 198 -16.38 -39.68 -18.80
N VAL A 199 -15.09 -39.33 -18.94
CA VAL A 199 -14.47 -38.21 -18.24
C VAL A 199 -13.76 -37.31 -19.26
N ASP A 200 -14.26 -36.09 -19.37
CA ASP A 200 -13.66 -35.05 -20.20
C ASP A 200 -12.54 -34.33 -19.42
N VAL A 201 -11.36 -34.21 -20.02
CA VAL A 201 -10.14 -33.66 -19.42
C VAL A 201 -9.71 -32.42 -20.19
N SER A 202 -9.58 -31.29 -19.49
CA SER A 202 -9.04 -30.04 -20.06
C SER A 202 -7.77 -29.64 -19.31
N ILE A 203 -6.65 -29.48 -20.06
CA ILE A 203 -5.32 -29.25 -19.47
C ILE A 203 -4.76 -27.92 -20.00
N ILE A 204 -4.54 -26.96 -19.09
CA ILE A 204 -3.92 -25.66 -19.40
C ILE A 204 -2.73 -25.48 -18.47
N THR A 205 -1.58 -25.97 -18.91
CA THR A 205 -0.33 -26.02 -18.12
C THR A 205 0.87 -25.74 -19.03
N PRO A 206 2.10 -25.58 -18.51
CA PRO A 206 3.27 -25.37 -19.36
C PRO A 206 3.51 -26.52 -20.34
N MET A 207 3.92 -26.21 -21.57
CA MET A 207 4.11 -27.18 -22.66
C MET A 207 4.90 -28.45 -22.28
N HIS A 208 5.96 -28.32 -21.49
CA HIS A 208 6.79 -29.46 -21.06
C HIS A 208 6.05 -30.48 -20.17
N SER A 209 4.93 -30.10 -19.57
CA SER A 209 4.17 -30.94 -18.63
C SER A 209 3.04 -31.72 -19.28
N HIS A 210 2.65 -31.37 -20.52
CA HIS A 210 1.44 -31.86 -21.19
C HIS A 210 1.39 -33.38 -21.32
N SER A 211 2.44 -34.00 -21.88
CA SER A 211 2.49 -35.46 -22.08
C SER A 211 2.38 -36.20 -20.74
N LYS A 212 3.15 -35.78 -19.74
CA LYS A 212 3.17 -36.46 -18.44
C LYS A 212 1.84 -36.31 -17.68
N LEU A 213 1.21 -35.13 -17.77
CA LEU A 213 -0.11 -34.89 -17.18
C LEU A 213 -1.18 -35.77 -17.82
N GLN A 214 -1.17 -35.91 -19.14
CA GLN A 214 -2.11 -36.78 -19.85
C GLN A 214 -1.96 -38.24 -19.40
N ASP A 215 -0.73 -38.76 -19.36
CA ASP A 215 -0.46 -40.14 -18.93
C ASP A 215 -0.95 -40.38 -17.49
N VAL A 216 -0.60 -39.47 -16.57
CA VAL A 216 -0.93 -39.62 -15.14
C VAL A 216 -2.43 -39.43 -14.89
N VAL A 217 -3.10 -38.50 -15.58
CA VAL A 217 -4.56 -38.35 -15.48
C VAL A 217 -5.25 -39.60 -16.01
N ALA A 218 -4.83 -40.12 -17.18
CA ALA A 218 -5.40 -41.32 -17.76
C ALA A 218 -5.24 -42.53 -16.82
N GLU A 219 -4.07 -42.72 -16.22
CA GLU A 219 -3.81 -43.77 -15.23
C GLU A 219 -4.72 -43.63 -13.99
N ASN A 220 -4.83 -42.43 -13.42
CA ASN A 220 -5.63 -42.22 -12.20
C ASN A 220 -7.14 -42.30 -12.45
N VAL A 221 -7.62 -41.81 -13.60
CA VAL A 221 -9.03 -41.91 -13.98
C VAL A 221 -9.39 -43.36 -14.30
N GLY A 222 -8.57 -44.08 -15.08
CA GLY A 222 -8.79 -45.50 -15.37
C GLY A 222 -8.73 -46.40 -14.13
N ALA A 223 -7.95 -46.02 -13.11
CA ALA A 223 -7.94 -46.71 -11.83
C ALA A 223 -9.23 -46.52 -11.01
N LEU A 224 -9.91 -45.38 -11.15
CA LEU A 224 -11.15 -45.07 -10.43
C LEU A 224 -12.40 -45.55 -11.19
N TRP A 225 -12.38 -45.45 -12.52
CA TRP A 225 -13.47 -45.85 -13.41
C TRP A 225 -12.91 -46.65 -14.60
N PRO A 226 -12.73 -47.98 -14.45
CA PRO A 226 -12.12 -48.81 -15.49
C PRO A 226 -12.89 -48.84 -16.81
N ASP A 227 -14.21 -48.70 -16.75
CA ASP A 227 -15.11 -48.78 -17.90
C ASP A 227 -15.46 -47.40 -18.50
N ALA A 228 -14.88 -46.31 -17.99
CA ALA A 228 -15.15 -44.96 -18.46
C ALA A 228 -14.23 -44.53 -19.61
N GLU A 229 -14.79 -43.92 -20.64
CA GLU A 229 -14.04 -43.34 -21.77
C GLU A 229 -13.37 -42.02 -21.36
N ILE A 230 -12.06 -41.88 -21.62
CA ILE A 230 -11.30 -40.68 -21.25
C ILE A 230 -11.13 -39.78 -22.47
N ASN A 231 -11.78 -38.62 -22.46
CA ASN A 231 -11.78 -37.68 -23.57
C ASN A 231 -10.90 -36.47 -23.26
N ILE A 232 -9.78 -36.32 -23.96
CA ILE A 232 -8.97 -35.10 -23.85
C ILE A 232 -9.60 -34.02 -24.74
N LYS A 233 -10.31 -33.05 -24.13
CA LYS A 233 -11.01 -32.00 -24.87
C LYS A 233 -10.05 -31.06 -25.57
N PHE A 234 -9.07 -30.56 -24.82
CA PHE A 234 -7.99 -29.76 -25.36
C PHE A 234 -6.82 -29.69 -24.38
N VAL A 235 -5.66 -29.38 -24.93
CA VAL A 235 -4.40 -29.18 -24.20
C VAL A 235 -3.79 -27.89 -24.70
N GLU A 236 -3.59 -26.94 -23.80
CA GLU A 236 -3.12 -25.59 -24.14
C GLU A 236 -1.90 -25.21 -23.30
N ASP A 237 -0.93 -24.54 -23.93
CA ASP A 237 0.23 -24.00 -23.21
C ASP A 237 -0.17 -22.76 -22.42
N SER A 238 0.06 -22.81 -21.11
CA SER A 238 -0.17 -21.67 -20.21
C SER A 238 0.84 -20.52 -20.37
N SER A 239 1.95 -20.78 -21.08
CA SER A 239 3.09 -19.88 -21.31
C SER A 239 3.76 -19.35 -20.03
N SER A 240 3.49 -19.98 -18.87
CA SER A 240 4.13 -19.62 -17.59
C SER A 240 4.14 -20.80 -16.62
N ASN A 241 5.29 -21.07 -16.02
CA ASN A 241 5.44 -22.11 -14.99
C ASN A 241 4.58 -21.88 -13.73
N ALA A 242 4.05 -20.67 -13.55
CA ALA A 242 3.16 -20.33 -12.44
C ALA A 242 1.68 -20.63 -12.71
N ARG A 243 1.30 -20.99 -13.95
CA ARG A 243 -0.09 -21.14 -14.39
C ARG A 243 -0.43 -22.60 -14.67
N TRP A 244 -1.06 -23.26 -13.71
CA TRP A 244 -1.53 -24.64 -13.87
C TRP A 244 -3.02 -24.69 -13.60
N SER A 245 -3.80 -24.97 -14.64
CA SER A 245 -5.25 -25.15 -14.58
C SER A 245 -5.62 -26.48 -15.21
N VAL A 246 -6.25 -27.37 -14.44
CA VAL A 246 -6.76 -28.65 -14.93
C VAL A 246 -8.21 -28.81 -14.49
N LEU A 247 -9.08 -29.18 -15.41
CA LEU A 247 -10.50 -29.47 -15.17
C LEU A 247 -10.80 -30.90 -15.59
N LEU A 248 -11.52 -31.63 -14.74
CA LEU A 248 -12.11 -32.93 -15.03
C LEU A 248 -13.64 -32.82 -14.96
N VAL A 249 -14.34 -33.34 -15.96
CA VAL A 249 -15.80 -33.42 -16.01
C VAL A 249 -16.23 -34.87 -16.23
N ALA A 250 -16.85 -35.48 -15.23
CA ALA A 250 -17.43 -36.82 -15.33
C ALA A 250 -18.85 -36.74 -15.87
N HIS A 251 -19.19 -37.65 -16.79
CA HIS A 251 -20.49 -37.77 -17.44
C HIS A 251 -21.14 -39.12 -17.11
N SER A 252 -22.42 -39.07 -16.78
CA SER A 252 -23.28 -40.26 -16.68
C SER A 252 -23.99 -40.56 -18.01
N ALA A 253 -24.44 -41.80 -18.19
CA ALA A 253 -25.30 -42.25 -19.29
C ALA A 253 -26.57 -41.38 -19.45
N ASP A 254 -27.11 -40.85 -18.34
CA ASP A 254 -28.35 -40.05 -18.33
C ASP A 254 -28.08 -38.53 -18.37
N GLY A 255 -26.88 -38.13 -18.80
CA GLY A 255 -26.54 -36.73 -19.05
C GLY A 255 -26.18 -35.90 -17.80
N ILE A 256 -25.98 -36.54 -16.64
CA ILE A 256 -25.49 -35.86 -15.44
C ILE A 256 -24.01 -35.49 -15.61
N ARG A 257 -23.62 -34.30 -15.13
CA ARG A 257 -22.25 -33.78 -15.18
C ARG A 257 -21.75 -33.44 -13.79
N TRP A 258 -20.58 -33.96 -13.42
CA TRP A 258 -19.85 -33.57 -12.20
C TRP A 258 -18.49 -33.05 -12.57
N ALA A 259 -18.09 -31.92 -12.00
CA ALA A 259 -16.83 -31.30 -12.36
C ALA A 259 -15.99 -30.90 -11.15
N LYS A 260 -14.68 -31.08 -11.27
CA LYS A 260 -13.68 -30.55 -10.35
C LYS A 260 -12.51 -29.97 -11.09
N ASP A 261 -12.09 -28.79 -10.65
CA ASP A 261 -10.95 -28.06 -11.18
C ASP A 261 -9.89 -27.77 -10.12
N VAL A 262 -8.68 -27.50 -10.60
CA VAL A 262 -7.59 -27.01 -9.77
C VAL A 262 -6.83 -25.93 -10.51
N LEU A 263 -6.66 -24.78 -9.83
CA LEU A 263 -5.81 -23.69 -10.27
C LEU A 263 -4.68 -23.49 -9.26
N THR A 264 -3.43 -23.72 -9.67
CA THR A 264 -2.27 -23.69 -8.77
C THR A 264 -0.98 -23.26 -9.48
N SER A 265 0.09 -23.06 -8.70
CA SER A 265 1.44 -22.75 -9.18
C SER A 265 2.39 -23.88 -8.83
N ALA A 266 3.25 -24.27 -9.77
CA ALA A 266 4.21 -25.32 -9.51
C ALA A 266 5.40 -24.87 -8.62
N PRO A 267 6.11 -25.82 -7.99
CA PRO A 267 7.28 -25.52 -7.16
C PRO A 267 8.42 -24.88 -7.96
N LYS A 268 9.24 -24.02 -7.32
CA LYS A 268 10.38 -23.35 -7.98
C LYS A 268 11.52 -24.29 -8.39
N ASN A 269 11.56 -25.52 -7.89
CA ASN A 269 12.62 -26.49 -8.16
C ASN A 269 12.17 -27.51 -9.21
N THR A 270 12.93 -27.60 -10.31
CA THR A 270 12.70 -28.52 -11.43
C THR A 270 12.71 -30.00 -11.02
N LYS A 271 13.48 -30.39 -9.99
CA LYS A 271 13.52 -31.79 -9.50
C LYS A 271 12.22 -32.26 -8.84
N GLY A 272 11.27 -31.37 -8.59
CA GLY A 272 9.99 -31.68 -7.92
C GLY A 272 8.78 -31.79 -8.85
N TYR A 273 8.91 -31.54 -10.16
CA TYR A 273 7.75 -31.45 -11.07
C TYR A 273 6.98 -32.76 -11.20
N ASP A 274 7.65 -33.90 -11.35
CA ASP A 274 6.96 -35.20 -11.51
C ASP A 274 6.15 -35.56 -10.27
N ARG A 275 6.74 -35.35 -9.08
CA ARG A 275 6.06 -35.54 -7.79
C ARG A 275 4.88 -34.59 -7.65
N PHE A 276 5.03 -33.35 -8.11
CA PHE A 276 3.96 -32.36 -8.09
C PHE A 276 2.79 -32.76 -9.00
N ILE A 277 3.06 -33.18 -10.25
CA ILE A 277 2.05 -33.67 -11.19
C ILE A 277 1.29 -34.85 -10.60
N ALA A 278 1.99 -35.84 -10.06
CA ALA A 278 1.36 -37.01 -9.43
C ALA A 278 0.43 -36.64 -8.27
N LEU A 279 0.86 -35.72 -7.39
CA LEU A 279 0.03 -35.24 -6.27
C LEU A 279 -1.16 -34.42 -6.73
N LEU A 280 -0.97 -33.57 -7.75
CA LEU A 280 -2.02 -32.74 -8.33
C LEU A 280 -3.14 -33.61 -8.91
N CYS A 281 -2.78 -34.55 -9.79
CA CYS A 281 -3.74 -35.46 -10.43
C CYS A 281 -4.44 -36.35 -9.40
N LYS A 282 -3.68 -36.96 -8.48
CA LYS A 282 -4.25 -37.82 -7.44
C LYS A 282 -5.27 -37.07 -6.57
N LYS A 283 -4.98 -35.83 -6.20
CA LYS A 283 -5.92 -35.00 -5.44
C LYS A 283 -7.17 -34.70 -6.28
N LEU A 284 -6.99 -34.23 -7.51
CA LEU A 284 -8.09 -33.83 -8.39
C LEU A 284 -9.04 -34.99 -8.71
N CYS A 285 -8.49 -36.16 -9.07
CA CYS A 285 -9.28 -37.36 -9.34
C CYS A 285 -10.01 -37.86 -8.09
N LYS A 286 -9.36 -37.79 -6.92
CA LYS A 286 -10.01 -38.14 -5.64
C LYS A 286 -11.15 -37.19 -5.30
N ASP A 287 -10.95 -35.89 -5.48
CA ASP A 287 -11.98 -34.88 -5.21
C ASP A 287 -13.18 -35.07 -6.15
N LEU A 288 -12.96 -35.40 -7.43
CA LEU A 288 -14.03 -35.75 -8.37
C LEU A 288 -14.72 -37.06 -7.99
N TYR A 289 -13.98 -38.10 -7.60
CA TYR A 289 -14.58 -39.36 -7.17
C TYR A 289 -15.51 -39.17 -5.98
N ASN A 290 -15.04 -38.45 -4.95
CA ASN A 290 -15.87 -38.14 -3.79
C ASN A 290 -17.15 -37.41 -4.18
N GLU A 291 -17.06 -36.49 -5.15
CA GLU A 291 -18.20 -35.73 -5.66
C GLU A 291 -19.24 -36.64 -6.33
N VAL A 292 -18.80 -37.57 -7.17
CA VAL A 292 -19.65 -38.57 -7.82
C VAL A 292 -20.28 -39.51 -6.79
N SER A 293 -19.52 -39.94 -5.78
CA SER A 293 -19.99 -40.83 -4.71
C SER A 293 -21.11 -40.24 -3.84
N LEU A 294 -21.36 -38.93 -3.89
CA LEU A 294 -22.48 -38.30 -3.21
C LEU A 294 -23.84 -38.57 -3.89
N GLY A 295 -23.85 -39.06 -5.14
CA GLY A 295 -25.08 -39.41 -5.85
C GLY A 295 -26.01 -38.22 -6.13
N GLY A 296 -25.45 -37.01 -6.30
CA GLY A 296 -26.22 -35.80 -6.63
C GLY A 296 -26.39 -35.59 -8.14
N GLN A 297 -27.45 -34.91 -8.57
CA GLN A 297 -27.66 -34.56 -9.99
C GLN A 297 -26.77 -33.41 -10.47
N VAL A 298 -26.10 -32.71 -9.55
CA VAL A 298 -25.24 -31.55 -9.81
C VAL A 298 -24.08 -31.52 -8.81
N ASP A 299 -22.95 -30.98 -9.24
CA ASP A 299 -21.81 -30.71 -8.34
C ASP A 299 -22.04 -29.50 -7.42
N GLU A 300 -21.16 -29.30 -6.44
CA GLU A 300 -21.38 -28.32 -5.36
C GLU A 300 -21.39 -26.89 -5.89
N HIS A 301 -20.53 -26.61 -6.88
CA HIS A 301 -20.39 -25.29 -7.46
C HIS A 301 -21.58 -25.00 -8.38
N LEU A 302 -22.08 -26.01 -9.09
CA LEU A 302 -23.27 -25.88 -9.94
C LEU A 302 -24.53 -25.66 -9.09
N GLN A 303 -24.69 -26.38 -7.99
CA GLN A 303 -25.82 -26.22 -7.07
C GLN A 303 -25.94 -24.77 -6.56
N ASP A 304 -24.81 -24.14 -6.22
CA ASP A 304 -24.76 -22.75 -5.76
C ASP A 304 -25.30 -21.75 -6.80
N GLN A 305 -25.10 -22.03 -8.09
CA GLN A 305 -25.49 -21.13 -9.19
C GLN A 305 -26.96 -21.31 -9.61
N LEU A 306 -27.50 -22.53 -9.53
CA LEU A 306 -28.84 -22.83 -10.07
C LEU A 306 -30.00 -22.32 -9.21
N ILE A 307 -29.78 -22.06 -7.91
CA ILE A 307 -30.84 -21.64 -6.97
C ILE A 307 -31.59 -20.39 -7.44
N CYS A 308 -30.88 -19.43 -8.07
CA CYS A 308 -31.51 -18.23 -8.62
C CYS A 308 -32.48 -18.56 -9.76
N PHE A 309 -32.09 -19.45 -10.67
CA PHE A 309 -32.90 -19.88 -11.80
C PHE A 309 -34.10 -20.74 -11.37
N GLN A 310 -33.90 -21.62 -10.38
CA GLN A 310 -34.97 -22.40 -9.76
C GLN A 310 -36.07 -21.52 -9.13
N ALA A 311 -35.67 -20.39 -8.54
CA ALA A 311 -36.63 -19.47 -7.93
C ALA A 311 -37.35 -18.59 -8.95
N LEU A 312 -36.72 -18.32 -10.10
CA LEU A 312 -37.32 -17.53 -11.18
C LEU A 312 -38.23 -18.36 -12.10
N CYS A 313 -37.99 -19.66 -12.24
CA CYS A 313 -38.76 -20.51 -13.14
C CYS A 313 -40.21 -20.72 -12.69
N ASP A 314 -41.09 -21.05 -13.64
CA ASP A 314 -42.48 -21.41 -13.40
C ASP A 314 -42.57 -22.89 -13.02
N GLY A 315 -43.23 -23.18 -11.90
CA GLY A 315 -43.43 -24.53 -11.42
C GLY A 315 -42.32 -25.07 -10.51
N PRO A 316 -42.45 -26.35 -10.09
CA PRO A 316 -41.48 -27.01 -9.24
C PRO A 316 -40.20 -27.40 -10.01
N SER A 317 -39.04 -27.15 -9.40
CA SER A 317 -37.73 -27.59 -9.88
C SER A 317 -36.96 -28.26 -8.74
N SER A 318 -36.14 -29.25 -9.07
CA SER A 318 -35.37 -30.02 -8.10
C SER A 318 -34.02 -30.46 -8.65
N PHE A 319 -32.99 -30.33 -7.82
CA PHE A 319 -31.61 -30.79 -8.06
C PHE A 319 -31.07 -31.41 -6.77
N PRO A 320 -31.48 -32.65 -6.44
CA PRO A 320 -31.09 -33.31 -5.21
C PRO A 320 -29.59 -33.62 -5.19
N ARG A 321 -29.01 -33.56 -3.99
CA ARG A 321 -27.59 -33.85 -3.71
C ARG A 321 -27.46 -34.46 -2.30
N GLY A 322 -26.70 -35.55 -2.17
CA GLY A 322 -26.37 -36.13 -0.86
C GLY A 322 -25.36 -35.29 -0.05
N ASP A 323 -25.42 -35.42 1.28
CA ASP A 323 -24.54 -34.69 2.21
C ASP A 323 -23.29 -35.50 2.64
N GLU A 324 -23.33 -36.84 2.56
CA GLU A 324 -22.22 -37.73 2.94
C GLU A 324 -21.93 -38.74 1.81
N PRO A 325 -20.65 -39.04 1.52
CA PRO A 325 -20.30 -40.09 0.58
C PRO A 325 -20.79 -41.42 1.14
N ALA A 326 -21.34 -42.29 0.29
CA ALA A 326 -21.84 -43.60 0.71
C ALA A 326 -20.70 -44.38 1.42
N ASN A 327 -20.74 -44.44 2.75
CA ASN A 327 -19.82 -45.29 3.51
C ASN A 327 -20.18 -46.75 3.22
N GLU A 328 -19.15 -47.55 2.91
CA GLU A 328 -19.21 -49.01 2.95
C GLU A 328 -19.51 -49.48 4.38
N SER A 329 -20.79 -49.50 4.77
CA SER A 329 -21.28 -50.32 5.86
C SER A 329 -22.37 -51.23 5.32
N LEU A 330 -22.07 -52.52 5.32
CA LEU A 330 -22.80 -53.66 4.76
C LEU A 330 -24.19 -53.94 5.37
N ASP A 331 -24.81 -53.01 6.11
CA ASP A 331 -26.17 -53.21 6.65
C ASP A 331 -26.95 -51.88 6.75
N GLY A 332 -27.86 -51.64 5.80
CA GLY A 332 -28.89 -50.59 5.88
C GLY A 332 -29.03 -49.77 4.60
N PRO A 333 -30.21 -49.73 3.94
CA PRO A 333 -30.30 -49.29 2.55
C PRO A 333 -30.43 -47.76 2.43
N LEU A 334 -30.15 -47.30 1.21
CA LEU A 334 -30.56 -46.05 0.54
C LEU A 334 -32.06 -45.65 0.66
N GLY A 335 -32.80 -46.18 1.63
CA GLY A 335 -34.23 -45.96 1.85
C GLY A 335 -34.65 -44.48 1.86
N PRO A 336 -33.96 -43.56 2.55
CA PRO A 336 -34.39 -42.16 2.57
C PRO A 336 -34.28 -41.45 1.21
N LEU A 337 -33.34 -41.87 0.35
CA LEU A 337 -33.14 -41.28 -0.98
C LEU A 337 -34.07 -41.91 -2.03
N ILE A 338 -34.35 -43.21 -1.89
CA ILE A 338 -35.32 -43.95 -2.71
C ILE A 338 -36.76 -43.49 -2.39
N ASP A 339 -37.07 -43.21 -1.12
CA ASP A 339 -38.34 -42.59 -0.73
C ASP A 339 -38.43 -41.14 -1.24
N ALA A 340 -37.35 -40.35 -1.17
CA ALA A 340 -37.33 -38.97 -1.67
C ALA A 340 -37.40 -38.85 -3.21
N MET A 341 -36.88 -39.83 -3.96
CA MET A 341 -36.92 -39.86 -5.42
C MET A 341 -38.16 -40.58 -5.98
N GLY A 342 -38.69 -41.58 -5.27
CA GLY A 342 -39.93 -42.30 -5.62
C GLY A 342 -41.20 -41.49 -5.31
N GLU A 343 -41.14 -40.54 -4.38
CA GLU A 343 -42.23 -39.61 -4.06
C GLU A 343 -42.35 -38.40 -5.03
N LEU A 344 -41.52 -38.33 -6.08
CA LEU A 344 -41.65 -37.32 -7.15
C LEU A 344 -42.68 -37.71 -8.23
N ASN A 345 -43.57 -38.65 -7.93
CA ASN A 345 -44.91 -38.61 -8.53
C ASN A 345 -45.73 -37.60 -7.74
N VAL A 346 -46.13 -36.51 -8.41
CA VAL A 346 -47.05 -35.51 -7.90
C VAL A 346 -48.40 -36.21 -7.62
N GLY A 347 -48.56 -36.75 -6.42
CA GLY A 347 -49.73 -37.50 -5.99
C GLY A 347 -49.87 -37.45 -4.47
N GLU A 348 -51.07 -37.14 -4.01
CA GLU A 348 -51.51 -36.87 -2.65
C GLU A 348 -50.95 -37.84 -1.58
N GLY A 349 -50.00 -37.41 -0.74
CA GLY A 349 -49.64 -38.21 0.45
C GLY A 349 -48.46 -37.76 1.30
N SER A 350 -47.37 -37.26 0.71
CA SER A 350 -46.16 -36.90 1.46
C SER A 350 -46.27 -35.50 2.08
N ARG A 351 -46.04 -35.41 3.40
CA ARG A 351 -46.12 -34.15 4.17
C ARG A 351 -44.96 -33.22 3.76
N MET A 352 -45.17 -32.44 2.71
CA MET A 352 -44.25 -31.38 2.29
C MET A 352 -44.06 -30.35 3.42
N ARG A 353 -42.86 -30.30 4.01
CA ARG A 353 -42.51 -29.32 5.02
C ARG A 353 -41.99 -28.06 4.35
N ARG A 354 -42.77 -26.99 4.38
CA ARG A 354 -42.34 -25.66 3.94
C ARG A 354 -41.27 -25.11 4.88
N GLU A 355 -40.16 -24.65 4.32
CA GLU A 355 -39.07 -24.04 5.06
C GLU A 355 -39.39 -22.58 5.43
N LYS A 356 -38.91 -22.15 6.61
CA LYS A 356 -38.97 -20.74 7.03
C LYS A 356 -37.71 -20.03 6.53
N THR A 357 -37.86 -18.98 5.73
CA THR A 357 -36.74 -18.23 5.11
C THR A 357 -36.12 -17.18 6.04
N ALA A 358 -36.19 -17.34 7.37
CA ALA A 358 -35.74 -16.33 8.34
C ALA A 358 -34.20 -16.25 8.52
N GLY A 359 -33.44 -17.12 7.85
CA GLY A 359 -31.98 -17.17 7.84
C GLY A 359 -31.48 -18.24 6.87
N PRO A 360 -30.15 -18.43 6.69
CA PRO A 360 -29.57 -19.43 5.80
C PRO A 360 -30.03 -20.85 6.14
N PHE A 361 -30.51 -21.61 5.15
CA PHE A 361 -31.11 -22.92 5.36
C PHE A 361 -30.83 -23.90 4.21
N GLY A 362 -30.99 -25.19 4.49
CA GLY A 362 -30.91 -26.26 3.50
C GLY A 362 -29.61 -27.06 3.45
N HIS A 363 -29.54 -28.01 2.51
CA HIS A 363 -28.40 -28.90 2.25
C HIS A 363 -27.35 -28.27 1.32
N GLY A 364 -26.14 -28.81 1.29
CA GLY A 364 -25.03 -28.30 0.46
C GLY A 364 -24.18 -27.20 1.11
N SER A 365 -23.44 -26.46 0.29
CA SER A 365 -22.41 -25.51 0.72
C SER A 365 -22.99 -24.33 1.54
N THR A 366 -22.12 -23.61 2.26
CA THR A 366 -22.51 -22.35 2.92
C THR A 366 -22.96 -21.26 1.92
N HIS A 367 -22.52 -21.37 0.67
CA HIS A 367 -22.90 -20.49 -0.43
C HIS A 367 -24.36 -20.78 -0.86
N ALA A 368 -24.71 -22.05 -1.11
CA ALA A 368 -26.09 -22.46 -1.40
C ALA A 368 -27.09 -22.03 -0.32
N LYS A 369 -26.75 -22.23 0.96
CA LYS A 369 -27.63 -21.83 2.08
C LYS A 369 -27.85 -20.31 2.13
N THR A 370 -26.81 -19.53 1.80
CA THR A 370 -26.89 -18.07 1.71
C THR A 370 -27.75 -17.64 0.52
N ALA A 371 -27.58 -18.29 -0.63
CA ALA A 371 -28.37 -18.01 -1.84
C ALA A 371 -29.87 -18.26 -1.63
N ARG A 372 -30.25 -19.41 -1.03
CA ARG A 372 -31.67 -19.73 -0.74
C ARG A 372 -32.32 -18.69 0.17
N TRP A 373 -31.58 -18.21 1.17
CA TRP A 373 -32.06 -17.16 2.08
C TRP A 373 -32.27 -15.82 1.37
N VAL A 374 -31.26 -15.33 0.64
CA VAL A 374 -31.36 -14.05 -0.10
C VAL A 374 -32.51 -14.09 -1.09
N VAL A 375 -32.65 -15.19 -1.82
CA VAL A 375 -33.77 -15.41 -2.74
C VAL A 375 -35.11 -15.41 -2.00
N GLY A 376 -35.22 -16.09 -0.85
CA GLY A 376 -36.46 -16.12 -0.06
C GLY A 376 -36.88 -14.74 0.48
N GLU A 377 -35.93 -13.87 0.81
CA GLU A 377 -36.20 -12.49 1.26
C GLU A 377 -36.67 -11.58 0.11
N LEU A 378 -36.04 -11.68 -1.07
CA LEU A 378 -36.36 -10.84 -2.25
C LEU A 378 -37.54 -11.37 -3.08
N LEU A 379 -37.78 -12.68 -3.05
CA LEU A 379 -38.86 -13.36 -3.76
C LEU A 379 -39.73 -14.16 -2.76
N PRO A 380 -40.56 -13.51 -1.93
CA PRO A 380 -41.36 -14.17 -0.89
C PRO A 380 -42.41 -15.15 -1.43
N ARG A 381 -42.69 -15.11 -2.74
CA ARG A 381 -43.56 -16.06 -3.45
C ARG A 381 -42.86 -17.37 -3.80
N ALA A 382 -41.53 -17.43 -3.75
CA ALA A 382 -40.78 -18.67 -3.96
C ALA A 382 -40.96 -19.56 -2.73
N GLU A 383 -41.37 -20.81 -2.94
CA GLU A 383 -41.60 -21.76 -1.85
C GLU A 383 -40.51 -22.84 -1.88
N PHE A 384 -39.80 -23.00 -0.76
CA PHE A 384 -38.79 -24.02 -0.57
C PHE A 384 -39.35 -25.14 0.31
N TYR A 385 -39.15 -26.38 -0.13
CA TYR A 385 -39.59 -27.58 0.58
C TYR A 385 -38.40 -28.51 0.82
N ASN A 386 -38.51 -29.33 1.87
CA ASN A 386 -37.55 -30.38 2.21
C ASN A 386 -36.11 -29.85 2.18
N LYS A 387 -35.81 -28.85 3.04
CA LYS A 387 -34.47 -28.24 3.12
C LYS A 387 -33.95 -27.65 1.79
N GLY A 388 -34.85 -27.29 0.89
CA GLY A 388 -34.52 -26.60 -0.36
C GLY A 388 -34.15 -27.53 -1.52
N ASP A 389 -34.45 -28.83 -1.41
CA ASP A 389 -34.30 -29.79 -2.51
C ASP A 389 -35.35 -29.53 -3.60
N LEU A 390 -36.57 -29.19 -3.19
CA LEU A 390 -37.64 -28.79 -4.08
C LEU A 390 -37.89 -27.28 -3.96
N VAL A 391 -37.79 -26.59 -5.08
CA VAL A 391 -38.04 -25.15 -5.19
C VAL A 391 -39.21 -24.92 -6.13
N LYS A 392 -40.28 -24.35 -5.61
CA LYS A 392 -41.40 -23.86 -6.41
C LYS A 392 -41.16 -22.38 -6.70
N GLY A 393 -40.70 -22.12 -7.92
CA GLY A 393 -40.33 -20.77 -8.35
C GLY A 393 -41.54 -19.86 -8.56
N VAL A 394 -41.27 -18.56 -8.68
CA VAL A 394 -42.31 -17.52 -8.79
C VAL A 394 -42.93 -17.42 -10.18
N GLY A 395 -42.35 -18.09 -11.18
CA GLY A 395 -42.78 -17.98 -12.58
C GLY A 395 -42.65 -16.55 -13.09
N PHE A 396 -41.46 -15.97 -12.97
CA PHE A 396 -41.22 -14.57 -13.30
C PHE A 396 -41.53 -14.31 -14.79
N CYS A 397 -42.39 -13.33 -15.06
CA CYS A 397 -42.82 -12.91 -16.39
C CYS A 397 -42.76 -11.39 -16.51
N MET A 398 -42.22 -10.88 -17.61
CA MET A 398 -42.21 -9.45 -17.91
C MET A 398 -43.55 -9.05 -18.54
N HIS A 399 -44.46 -8.46 -17.76
CA HIS A 399 -45.70 -7.87 -18.27
C HIS A 399 -45.49 -6.40 -18.67
N ALA A 400 -46.08 -5.99 -19.80
CA ALA A 400 -46.09 -4.60 -20.24
C ALA A 400 -46.95 -3.74 -19.29
N VAL A 401 -46.34 -2.76 -18.63
CA VAL A 401 -47.09 -1.76 -17.85
C VAL A 401 -47.39 -0.57 -18.77
N HIS A 402 -48.69 -0.35 -19.01
CA HIS A 402 -49.21 0.91 -19.53
C HIS A 402 -49.02 1.99 -18.46
N SER A 403 -48.33 3.09 -18.75
CA SER A 403 -48.30 4.27 -17.86
C SER A 403 -49.00 5.44 -18.54
N PRO A 404 -50.04 6.04 -17.91
CA PRO A 404 -50.60 7.32 -18.33
C PRO A 404 -49.80 8.48 -17.69
N HIS A 405 -49.63 9.56 -18.46
CA HIS A 405 -49.34 10.94 -18.07
C HIS A 405 -48.65 11.24 -16.72
N PHE A 406 -47.50 11.93 -16.79
CA PHE A 406 -47.16 13.16 -16.01
C PHE A 406 -45.65 13.44 -16.17
N ASP A 407 -45.10 14.65 -16.08
CA ASP A 407 -45.44 16.01 -16.49
C ASP A 407 -44.08 16.74 -16.42
N GLN A 408 -43.70 17.45 -17.47
CA GLN A 408 -42.44 18.17 -17.57
C GLN A 408 -42.54 19.46 -16.75
N ARG A 409 -42.07 19.47 -15.50
CA ARG A 409 -41.81 20.72 -14.73
C ARG A 409 -41.06 20.40 -13.43
N HIS A 410 -39.73 20.31 -13.50
CA HIS A 410 -38.80 20.68 -12.42
C HIS A 410 -37.35 20.60 -12.94
N ILE A 411 -37.07 21.35 -14.01
CA ILE A 411 -35.71 21.66 -14.48
C ILE A 411 -35.57 23.16 -14.30
N LEU A 412 -35.12 23.61 -13.11
CA LEU A 412 -34.48 24.94 -12.94
C LEU A 412 -33.79 25.19 -11.59
N VAL A 413 -33.54 24.19 -10.73
CA VAL A 413 -32.85 24.39 -9.43
C VAL A 413 -31.67 23.42 -9.18
N ARG A 414 -31.18 22.71 -10.20
CA ARG A 414 -29.96 21.87 -10.07
C ARG A 414 -28.81 22.23 -11.02
N ILE A 415 -28.88 23.41 -11.65
CA ILE A 415 -27.87 23.91 -12.60
C ILE A 415 -26.76 24.76 -11.89
N LEU A 416 -26.68 24.72 -10.56
CA LEU A 416 -25.58 25.35 -9.79
C LEU A 416 -24.80 24.36 -8.90
N GLY A 417 -24.76 23.08 -9.30
CA GLY A 417 -24.04 22.02 -8.56
C GLY A 417 -23.20 21.07 -9.41
N SER A 418 -23.07 21.30 -10.72
CA SER A 418 -22.32 20.43 -11.64
C SER A 418 -21.05 21.11 -12.17
N MET A 419 -20.08 21.27 -11.27
CA MET A 419 -18.65 21.30 -11.62
C MET A 419 -17.92 20.43 -10.60
N GLU A 420 -18.24 19.13 -10.59
CA GLU A 420 -17.40 18.09 -10.01
C GLU A 420 -16.80 17.30 -11.17
N THR A 421 -15.68 17.77 -11.66
CA THR A 421 -14.84 17.11 -12.66
C THR A 421 -14.07 15.97 -12.01
N ALA A 422 -14.71 14.82 -11.85
CA ALA A 422 -13.99 13.55 -11.71
C ALA A 422 -13.53 13.13 -13.11
N VAL A 423 -12.22 13.13 -13.35
CA VAL A 423 -11.64 12.49 -14.53
C VAL A 423 -12.08 11.01 -14.53
N PRO A 424 -12.84 10.53 -15.54
CA PRO A 424 -13.30 9.15 -15.60
C PRO A 424 -12.11 8.21 -15.87
N PRO A 425 -12.15 6.94 -15.42
CA PRO A 425 -11.17 5.94 -15.83
C PRO A 425 -11.30 5.68 -17.35
N PRO A 426 -10.20 5.35 -18.05
CA PRO A 426 -10.18 5.28 -19.50
C PRO A 426 -11.11 4.18 -20.00
N THR A 427 -12.06 4.57 -20.83
CA THR A 427 -13.13 3.75 -21.43
C THR A 427 -12.75 3.19 -22.81
N THR A 428 -11.63 3.61 -23.40
CA THR A 428 -11.13 3.13 -24.71
C THR A 428 -9.64 2.71 -24.66
N THR A 429 -9.19 1.84 -25.58
CA THR A 429 -7.75 1.51 -25.75
C THR A 429 -6.93 2.75 -26.10
N SER A 430 -7.58 3.76 -26.69
CA SER A 430 -7.03 5.08 -26.98
C SER A 430 -6.86 5.93 -25.72
N GLU A 431 -7.80 5.89 -24.76
CA GLU A 431 -7.69 6.65 -23.51
C GLU A 431 -6.72 6.01 -22.52
N ALA A 432 -6.63 4.69 -22.46
CA ALA A 432 -5.60 4.03 -21.64
C ALA A 432 -4.21 4.29 -22.20
N ALA A 433 -4.06 4.23 -23.53
CA ALA A 433 -2.84 4.67 -24.20
C ALA A 433 -2.57 6.16 -23.96
N ALA A 434 -3.59 7.02 -24.03
CA ALA A 434 -3.44 8.45 -23.75
C ALA A 434 -3.09 8.75 -22.29
N ILE A 435 -3.58 7.95 -21.32
CA ILE A 435 -3.21 8.07 -19.90
C ILE A 435 -1.81 7.54 -19.68
N THR A 436 -1.44 6.39 -20.24
CA THR A 436 -0.06 5.89 -20.18
C THR A 436 0.90 6.85 -20.88
N GLU A 437 0.49 7.43 -22.00
CA GLU A 437 1.25 8.45 -22.73
C GLU A 437 1.30 9.77 -21.96
N ALA A 438 0.22 10.18 -21.28
CA ALA A 438 0.20 11.35 -20.40
C ALA A 438 1.08 11.16 -19.15
N VAL A 439 1.08 9.97 -18.55
CA VAL A 439 1.95 9.60 -17.43
C VAL A 439 3.41 9.54 -17.91
N ALA A 440 3.67 8.92 -19.07
CA ALA A 440 4.99 8.89 -19.68
C ALA A 440 5.47 10.28 -20.09
N SER A 441 4.57 11.14 -20.60
CA SER A 441 4.85 12.54 -20.94
C SER A 441 5.16 13.34 -19.68
N ALA A 442 4.37 13.18 -18.61
CA ALA A 442 4.63 13.83 -17.32
C ALA A 442 5.98 13.40 -16.74
N ASN A 443 6.31 12.10 -16.79
CA ASN A 443 7.61 11.58 -16.37
C ASN A 443 8.75 12.14 -17.23
N ARG A 444 8.60 12.12 -18.57
CA ARG A 444 9.58 12.72 -19.50
C ARG A 444 9.78 14.21 -19.23
N ASP A 445 8.71 14.95 -18.97
CA ASP A 445 8.76 16.37 -18.62
C ASP A 445 9.46 16.60 -17.26
N GLU A 446 9.21 15.75 -16.25
CA GLU A 446 9.93 15.84 -14.98
C GLU A 446 11.43 15.55 -15.12
N HIS A 447 11.82 14.64 -16.01
CA HIS A 447 13.22 14.35 -16.31
C HIS A 447 13.89 15.41 -17.21
N ALA A 448 13.14 16.01 -18.14
CA ALA A 448 13.62 17.02 -19.07
C ALA A 448 13.75 18.41 -18.43
N THR A 449 12.99 18.67 -17.34
CA THR A 449 13.01 19.97 -16.66
C THR A 449 14.40 20.24 -16.07
N THR A 450 15.03 21.33 -16.50
CA THR A 450 16.31 21.76 -15.90
C THR A 450 16.11 22.49 -14.57
N VAL A 451 17.15 22.60 -13.74
CA VAL A 451 17.08 23.35 -12.47
C VAL A 451 16.62 24.80 -12.71
N SER A 452 17.14 25.45 -13.76
CA SER A 452 16.77 26.84 -14.09
C SER A 452 15.30 26.99 -14.48
N GLU A 453 14.79 26.03 -15.24
CA GLU A 453 13.38 25.98 -15.64
C GLU A 453 12.47 25.65 -14.45
N ALA A 454 12.89 24.74 -13.56
CA ALA A 454 12.16 24.43 -12.34
C ALA A 454 12.06 25.63 -11.38
N LEU A 455 13.14 26.42 -11.24
CA LEU A 455 13.12 27.65 -10.45
C LEU A 455 12.14 28.70 -10.99
N ARG A 456 11.95 28.76 -12.32
CA ARG A 456 10.97 29.65 -12.96
C ARG A 456 9.54 29.14 -12.86
N ARG A 457 9.33 27.82 -12.97
CA ARG A 457 8.00 27.19 -12.94
C ARG A 457 7.43 26.99 -11.54
N TYR A 458 8.26 26.86 -10.50
CA TYR A 458 7.82 26.54 -9.13
C TYR A 458 8.34 27.48 -8.03
N PRO A 459 8.35 28.82 -8.21
CA PRO A 459 8.80 29.77 -7.19
C PRO A 459 7.91 29.73 -5.94
N THR A 460 6.61 29.51 -6.09
CA THR A 460 5.68 29.43 -4.95
C THR A 460 5.88 28.14 -4.15
N ALA A 461 6.14 27.00 -4.80
CA ALA A 461 6.48 25.77 -4.08
C ALA A 461 7.78 25.92 -3.27
N ILE A 462 8.81 26.56 -3.83
CA ILE A 462 10.07 26.86 -3.12
C ILE A 462 9.78 27.75 -1.91
N PHE A 463 9.00 28.82 -2.09
CA PHE A 463 8.63 29.72 -1.00
C PHE A 463 7.93 28.98 0.14
N TRP A 464 6.92 28.14 -0.15
CA TRP A 464 6.20 27.40 0.88
C TRP A 464 7.05 26.29 1.53
N ALA A 465 7.92 25.64 0.78
CA ALA A 465 8.87 24.66 1.30
C ALA A 465 9.83 25.31 2.31
N ILE A 466 10.38 26.47 1.96
CA ILE A 466 11.22 27.29 2.82
C ILE A 466 10.44 27.73 4.06
N ALA A 467 9.25 28.33 3.87
CA ALA A 467 8.43 28.86 4.97
C ALA A 467 8.06 27.78 6.00
N MET A 468 7.70 26.58 5.55
CA MET A 468 7.39 25.46 6.46
C MET A 468 8.66 24.89 7.10
N SER A 469 9.79 24.87 6.39
CA SER A 469 11.07 24.41 6.95
C SER A 469 11.62 25.35 8.02
N PHE A 470 11.25 26.64 8.01
CA PHE A 470 11.66 27.61 9.04
C PHE A 470 11.21 27.23 10.45
N THR A 471 10.23 26.33 10.63
CA THR A 471 9.90 25.80 11.97
C THR A 471 11.09 25.08 12.62
N ILE A 472 12.03 24.61 11.82
CA ILE A 472 13.24 23.89 12.26
C ILE A 472 14.30 24.86 12.79
N VAL A 473 14.25 26.15 12.44
CA VAL A 473 15.13 27.16 13.05
C VAL A 473 14.99 27.16 14.58
N MET A 474 13.78 26.98 15.09
CA MET A 474 13.53 26.86 16.53
C MET A 474 14.19 25.59 17.10
N VAL A 475 14.06 24.45 16.42
CA VAL A 475 14.70 23.19 16.85
C VAL A 475 16.23 23.34 16.89
N GLY A 476 16.81 23.96 15.85
CA GLY A 476 18.25 24.23 15.79
C GLY A 476 18.74 25.19 16.87
N TYR A 477 17.95 26.22 17.17
CA TYR A 477 18.19 27.17 18.26
C TYR A 477 18.29 26.44 19.60
N ASP A 478 17.31 25.59 19.92
CA ASP A 478 17.26 24.87 21.20
C ASP A 478 18.35 23.78 21.33
N THR A 479 18.73 23.16 20.20
CA THR A 479 19.72 22.06 20.18
C THR A 479 21.03 22.43 20.88
N ILE A 480 21.52 23.66 20.70
CA ILE A 480 22.77 24.11 21.32
C ILE A 480 22.55 25.06 22.51
N LEU A 481 21.33 25.58 22.69
CA LEU A 481 20.97 26.50 23.77
C LEU A 481 21.31 25.89 25.13
N MET A 482 20.78 24.70 25.41
CA MET A 482 20.91 24.08 26.74
C MET A 482 22.37 23.74 27.05
N GLY A 483 23.09 23.14 26.10
CA GLY A 483 24.52 22.84 26.24
C GLY A 483 25.37 24.10 26.49
N SER A 484 25.08 25.20 25.78
CA SER A 484 25.79 26.46 25.97
C SER A 484 25.45 27.13 27.31
N LEU A 485 24.22 27.01 27.79
CA LEU A 485 23.80 27.55 29.08
C LEU A 485 24.49 26.86 30.27
N MET A 486 24.93 25.60 30.13
CA MET A 486 25.63 24.87 31.21
C MET A 486 26.92 25.55 31.65
N ALA A 487 27.59 26.25 30.73
CA ALA A 487 28.82 26.99 31.00
C ALA A 487 28.58 28.50 31.18
N TYR A 488 27.33 28.94 31.26
CA TYR A 488 26.99 30.36 31.22
C TYR A 488 26.91 30.96 32.64
N PRO A 489 27.68 32.03 32.96
CA PRO A 489 27.90 32.46 34.35
C PRO A 489 26.62 32.70 35.16
N SER A 490 25.70 33.51 34.62
CA SER A 490 24.44 33.84 35.31
C SER A 490 23.46 32.66 35.43
N PHE A 491 23.59 31.66 34.56
CA PHE A 491 22.77 30.44 34.61
C PHE A 491 23.29 29.49 35.69
N VAL A 492 24.61 29.28 35.73
CA VAL A 492 25.30 28.49 36.77
C VAL A 492 25.13 29.12 38.15
N GLU A 493 25.09 30.45 38.26
CA GLU A 493 24.86 31.12 39.55
C GLU A 493 23.49 30.76 40.16
N LYS A 494 22.45 30.67 39.32
CA LYS A 494 21.07 30.37 39.73
C LYS A 494 20.84 28.87 39.97
N TYR A 495 21.31 28.01 39.08
CA TYR A 495 20.95 26.58 39.07
C TYR A 495 22.09 25.66 39.50
N GLY A 496 23.33 26.15 39.58
CA GLY A 496 24.50 25.37 39.97
C GLY A 496 24.60 25.14 41.48
N THR A 497 25.18 24.00 41.84
CA THR A 497 25.53 23.63 43.21
C THR A 497 26.99 23.95 43.49
N TYR A 498 27.33 24.33 44.72
CA TYR A 498 28.71 24.64 45.08
C TYR A 498 29.50 23.35 45.32
N HIS A 499 30.62 23.17 44.60
CA HIS A 499 31.51 22.02 44.76
C HIS A 499 32.81 22.45 45.48
N PRO A 500 33.04 22.00 46.73
CA PRO A 500 34.20 22.41 47.52
C PRO A 500 35.55 22.08 46.87
N GLU A 501 35.63 20.98 46.12
CA GLU A 501 36.85 20.49 45.47
C GLU A 501 37.30 21.37 44.28
N LEU A 502 36.38 22.09 43.64
CA LEU A 502 36.62 22.93 42.46
C LEU A 502 36.58 24.43 42.77
N GLY A 503 36.24 24.80 44.02
CA GLY A 503 36.12 26.20 44.46
C GLY A 503 35.08 27.03 43.70
N THR A 504 34.20 26.40 42.92
CA THR A 504 33.27 27.06 42.00
C THR A 504 31.90 26.38 42.00
N LYS A 505 30.85 27.12 41.63
CA LYS A 505 29.53 26.53 41.34
C LYS A 505 29.57 25.87 39.99
N VAL A 506 29.09 24.64 39.90
CA VAL A 506 28.87 23.92 38.63
C VAL A 506 27.55 23.19 38.70
N ILE A 507 26.93 22.94 37.54
CA ILE A 507 25.74 22.09 37.46
C ILE A 507 26.21 20.64 37.57
N SER A 508 25.56 19.83 38.40
CA SER A 508 25.98 18.44 38.60
C SER A 508 25.87 17.62 37.30
N GLY A 509 26.74 16.63 37.13
CA GLY A 509 26.76 15.76 35.94
C GLY A 509 25.39 15.16 35.57
N PRO A 510 24.62 14.59 36.51
CA PRO A 510 23.28 14.07 36.22
C PRO A 510 22.31 15.13 35.70
N TRP A 511 22.40 16.37 36.18
CA TRP A 511 21.56 17.47 35.69
C TRP A 511 22.01 17.98 34.32
N GLN A 512 23.31 18.00 34.04
CA GLN A 512 23.83 18.34 32.71
C GLN A 512 23.30 17.35 31.66
N VAL A 513 23.43 16.04 31.93
CA VAL A 513 22.92 14.97 31.05
C VAL A 513 21.39 15.02 30.95
N GLY A 514 20.70 15.17 32.08
CA GLY A 514 19.23 15.22 32.10
C GLY A 514 18.68 16.37 31.25
N LEU A 515 19.21 17.58 31.42
CA LEU A 515 18.77 18.76 30.68
C LEU A 515 19.16 18.73 29.20
N SER A 516 20.35 18.23 28.85
CA SER A 516 20.77 18.10 27.45
C SER A 516 19.97 17.05 26.69
N THR A 517 19.52 16.00 27.39
CA THR A 517 18.82 14.85 26.80
C THR A 517 17.30 15.01 26.81
N ALA A 518 16.75 15.90 27.65
CA ALA A 518 15.31 16.11 27.81
C ALA A 518 14.59 16.42 26.49
N GLY A 519 15.18 17.28 25.65
CA GLY A 519 14.64 17.63 24.35
C GLY A 519 14.49 16.41 23.43
N SER A 520 15.52 15.57 23.36
CA SER A 520 15.52 14.33 22.56
C SER A 520 14.52 13.30 23.09
N CYS A 521 14.40 13.16 24.42
CA CYS A 521 13.40 12.29 25.05
C CYS A 521 11.96 12.72 24.68
N GLY A 522 11.66 14.01 24.79
CA GLY A 522 10.39 14.56 24.33
C GLY A 522 10.19 14.35 22.83
N GLY A 523 11.23 14.58 22.04
CA GLY A 523 11.27 14.43 20.59
C GLY A 523 10.81 13.05 20.12
N VAL A 524 11.20 11.98 20.80
CA VAL A 524 10.74 10.62 20.51
C VAL A 524 9.21 10.53 20.55
N PHE A 525 8.58 11.04 21.61
CA PHE A 525 7.10 11.04 21.72
C PHE A 525 6.46 11.91 20.64
N GLY A 526 7.04 13.09 20.40
CA GLY A 526 6.60 14.02 19.35
C GLY A 526 6.57 13.40 17.96
N MET A 527 7.63 12.68 17.59
CA MET A 527 7.76 12.04 16.29
C MET A 527 6.79 10.87 16.09
N VAL A 528 6.51 10.11 17.15
CA VAL A 528 5.50 9.04 17.12
C VAL A 528 4.11 9.66 16.91
N ILE A 529 3.77 10.68 17.70
CA ILE A 529 2.48 11.40 17.56
C ILE A 529 2.33 11.98 16.15
N ASN A 530 3.38 12.62 15.63
CA ASN A 530 3.39 13.21 14.30
C ASN A 530 3.06 12.19 13.21
N GLY A 531 3.61 10.97 13.30
CA GLY A 531 3.38 9.93 12.31
C GLY A 531 1.90 9.51 12.18
N PHE A 532 1.13 9.55 13.27
CA PHE A 532 -0.31 9.25 13.25
C PHE A 532 -1.18 10.47 12.91
N VAL A 533 -0.85 11.63 13.48
CA VAL A 533 -1.70 12.83 13.38
C VAL A 533 -1.59 13.47 11.99
N THR A 534 -0.40 13.51 11.41
CA THR A 534 -0.16 14.16 10.12
C THR A 534 -0.81 13.44 8.95
N GLU A 535 -0.86 12.10 8.98
CA GLU A 535 -1.57 11.31 7.97
C GLU A 535 -3.08 11.64 7.95
N ARG A 536 -3.67 11.87 9.14
CA ARG A 536 -5.11 12.10 9.30
C ARG A 536 -5.53 13.55 9.07
N PHE A 537 -4.75 14.52 9.56
CA PHE A 537 -5.15 15.94 9.57
C PHE A 537 -4.39 16.81 8.56
N GLY A 538 -3.33 16.29 7.95
CA GLY A 538 -2.49 17.00 6.99
C GLY A 538 -1.45 17.91 7.66
N HIS A 539 -0.38 18.22 6.92
CA HIS A 539 0.79 18.96 7.42
C HIS A 539 0.43 20.34 8.00
N ARG A 540 -0.38 21.10 7.26
CA ARG A 540 -0.73 22.48 7.59
C ARG A 540 -1.39 22.63 8.95
N ARG A 541 -2.42 21.82 9.22
CA ARG A 541 -3.19 21.89 10.48
C ARG A 541 -2.36 21.44 11.68
N VAL A 542 -1.56 20.40 11.50
CA VAL A 542 -0.67 19.90 12.56
C VAL A 542 0.36 20.94 12.94
N THR A 543 0.99 21.62 11.98
CA THR A 543 1.93 22.71 12.25
C THR A 543 1.27 23.86 13.02
N MET A 544 0.07 24.31 12.62
CA MET A 544 -0.62 25.40 13.33
C MET A 544 -0.94 25.05 14.79
N VAL A 545 -1.42 23.83 15.04
CA VAL A 545 -1.70 23.35 16.41
C VAL A 545 -0.41 23.23 17.22
N ALA A 546 0.64 22.67 16.63
CA ALA A 546 1.94 22.53 17.28
C ALA A 546 2.55 23.90 17.65
N LEU A 547 2.47 24.91 16.77
CA LEU A 547 2.95 26.28 17.06
C LEU A 547 2.15 26.94 18.19
N THR A 548 0.84 26.71 18.24
CA THR A 548 -0.03 27.23 19.32
C THR A 548 0.35 26.61 20.66
N ILE A 549 0.54 25.29 20.71
CA ILE A 549 0.96 24.58 21.92
C ILE A 549 2.35 25.03 22.35
N MET A 550 3.29 25.17 21.40
CA MET A 550 4.65 25.63 21.67
C MET A 550 4.66 27.00 22.36
N THR A 551 3.85 27.95 21.87
CA THR A 551 3.76 29.30 22.43
C THR A 551 3.42 29.29 23.93
N GLY A 552 2.53 28.37 24.34
CA GLY A 552 2.21 28.16 25.75
C GLY A 552 3.31 27.43 26.53
N LEU A 553 3.96 26.44 25.93
CA LEU A 553 5.01 25.65 26.59
C LEU A 553 6.29 26.44 26.85
N ILE A 554 6.64 27.43 26.02
CA ILE A 554 7.82 28.32 26.21
C ILE A 554 7.75 29.08 27.56
N PHE A 555 6.55 29.30 28.12
CA PHE A 555 6.41 29.92 29.45
C PHE A 555 7.10 29.11 30.55
N ILE A 556 7.14 27.78 30.43
CA ILE A 556 7.70 26.88 31.44
C ILE A 556 9.20 27.11 31.63
N PRO A 557 10.07 26.99 30.60
CA PRO A 557 11.51 27.26 30.78
C PRO A 557 11.80 28.73 31.11
N PHE A 558 11.03 29.69 30.57
CA PHE A 558 11.24 31.11 30.85
C PHE A 558 10.99 31.50 32.32
N PHE A 559 9.94 30.93 32.93
CA PHE A 559 9.56 31.18 34.33
C PHE A 559 10.06 30.11 35.32
N ALA A 560 10.88 29.15 34.88
CA ALA A 560 11.34 28.05 35.71
C ALA A 560 11.99 28.53 37.03
N PRO A 561 11.45 28.14 38.20
CA PRO A 561 12.04 28.49 39.50
C PRO A 561 13.21 27.58 39.88
N ASN A 562 13.19 26.33 39.43
CA ASN A 562 14.18 25.30 39.76
C ASN A 562 14.48 24.42 38.53
N VAL A 563 15.50 23.56 38.66
CA VAL A 563 15.98 22.70 37.56
C VAL A 563 14.95 21.64 37.16
N HIS A 564 14.12 21.16 38.10
CA HIS A 564 13.07 20.17 37.82
C HIS A 564 12.00 20.71 36.85
N VAL A 565 11.53 21.95 37.09
CA VAL A 565 10.56 22.60 36.20
C VAL A 565 11.18 22.89 34.84
N LEU A 566 12.46 23.26 34.81
CA LEU A 566 13.19 23.46 33.56
C LEU A 566 13.27 22.16 32.75
N LEU A 567 13.62 21.04 33.39
CA LEU A 567 13.65 19.71 32.77
C LEU A 567 12.29 19.32 32.19
N ALA A 568 11.21 19.51 32.97
CA ALA A 568 9.85 19.21 32.51
C ALA A 568 9.46 20.07 31.30
N GLY A 569 9.78 21.37 31.33
CA GLY A 569 9.55 22.28 30.20
C GLY A 569 10.30 21.85 28.94
N GLN A 570 11.57 21.47 29.07
CA GLN A 570 12.40 20.99 27.97
C GLN A 570 11.88 19.67 27.37
N CYS A 571 11.40 18.75 28.21
CA CYS A 571 10.79 17.51 27.73
C CYS A 571 9.47 17.76 26.97
N LEU A 572 8.62 18.65 27.48
CA LEU A 572 7.35 19.01 26.81
C LEU A 572 7.59 19.75 25.48
N LEU A 573 8.53 20.70 25.45
CA LEU A 573 8.93 21.38 24.22
C LEU A 573 9.59 20.41 23.23
N GLY A 574 10.38 19.46 23.73
CA GLY A 574 10.95 18.36 22.95
C GLY A 574 9.89 17.62 22.14
N ALA A 575 8.73 17.33 22.72
CA ALA A 575 7.63 16.69 21.99
C ALA A 575 7.12 17.53 20.81
N ILE A 576 7.12 18.85 20.93
CA ILE A 576 6.72 19.72 19.82
C ILE A 576 7.83 19.84 18.78
N TRP A 577 9.09 19.95 19.20
CA TRP A 577 10.23 19.94 18.28
C TRP A 577 10.29 18.65 17.45
N GLY A 578 9.99 17.50 18.05
CA GLY A 578 9.90 16.22 17.34
C GLY A 578 8.87 16.23 16.20
N VAL A 579 7.75 16.95 16.36
CA VAL A 579 6.77 17.14 15.29
C VAL A 579 7.38 17.98 14.15
N PHE A 580 8.05 19.08 14.47
CA PHE A 580 8.64 19.98 13.47
C PHE A 580 9.81 19.36 12.69
N SER A 581 10.63 18.54 13.34
CA SER A 581 11.81 17.92 12.73
C SER A 581 11.51 17.06 11.50
N ILE A 582 10.30 16.50 11.40
CA ILE A 582 9.89 15.68 10.25
C ILE A 582 9.01 16.47 9.27
N MET A 583 8.25 17.45 9.78
CA MET A 583 7.22 18.14 9.01
C MET A 583 7.78 18.84 7.77
N GLY A 584 8.91 19.55 7.92
CA GLY A 584 9.55 20.26 6.81
C GLY A 584 9.99 19.32 5.69
N ALA A 585 10.53 18.14 6.03
CA ALA A 585 11.03 17.16 5.06
C ALA A 585 9.89 16.54 4.26
N VAL A 586 8.84 16.09 4.96
CA VAL A 586 7.71 15.44 4.30
C VAL A 586 6.97 16.46 3.43
N TYR A 587 6.67 17.65 3.96
CA TYR A 587 5.96 18.68 3.21
C TYR A 587 6.75 19.10 1.95
N SER A 588 8.05 19.42 2.08
CA SER A 588 8.90 19.79 0.95
C SER A 588 8.99 18.67 -0.10
N SER A 589 9.07 17.41 0.33
CA SER A 589 9.13 16.27 -0.59
C SER A 589 7.83 16.07 -1.39
N GLU A 590 6.69 16.50 -0.84
CA GLU A 590 5.37 16.35 -1.46
C GLU A 590 4.96 17.54 -2.33
N ILE A 591 5.51 18.74 -2.10
CA ILE A 591 5.17 19.92 -2.92
C ILE A 591 6.19 20.25 -4.01
N CYS A 592 7.44 19.80 -3.86
CA CYS A 592 8.51 20.16 -4.79
C CYS A 592 8.64 19.15 -5.96
N PRO A 593 8.92 19.64 -7.18
CA PRO A 593 9.23 18.78 -8.31
C PRO A 593 10.55 18.03 -8.08
N LEU A 594 10.72 16.92 -8.80
CA LEU A 594 11.85 15.98 -8.66
C LEU A 594 13.23 16.65 -8.58
N VAL A 595 13.48 17.61 -9.46
CA VAL A 595 14.77 18.32 -9.59
C VAL A 595 15.07 19.21 -8.38
N LEU A 596 14.05 19.84 -7.80
CA LEU A 596 14.19 20.74 -6.65
C LEU A 596 14.07 20.02 -5.31
N ARG A 597 13.47 18.82 -5.31
CA ARG A 597 13.15 18.05 -4.11
C ARG A 597 14.35 17.89 -3.18
N GLY A 598 15.47 17.39 -3.71
CA GLY A 598 16.68 17.14 -2.91
C GLY A 598 17.24 18.43 -2.26
N TYR A 599 17.15 19.58 -2.94
CA TYR A 599 17.57 20.87 -2.39
C TYR A 599 16.66 21.34 -1.26
N MET A 600 15.35 21.25 -1.47
CA MET A 600 14.36 21.72 -0.50
C MET A 600 14.30 20.82 0.74
N THR A 601 14.47 19.50 0.59
CA THR A 601 14.62 18.59 1.74
C THR A 601 15.94 18.81 2.48
N SER A 602 17.00 19.20 1.78
CA SER A 602 18.30 19.55 2.39
C SER A 602 18.30 20.93 3.07
N PHE A 603 17.40 21.84 2.67
CA PHE A 603 17.25 23.18 3.27
C PHE A 603 16.97 23.11 4.78
N ILE A 604 16.41 21.99 5.24
CA ILE A 604 16.16 21.70 6.65
C ILE A 604 17.44 21.81 7.48
N ASN A 605 18.56 21.29 6.97
CA ASN A 605 19.82 21.39 7.67
C ASN A 605 20.31 22.84 7.75
N ILE A 606 20.08 23.64 6.69
CA ILE A 606 20.35 25.09 6.73
C ILE A 606 19.53 25.78 7.81
N CYS A 607 18.23 25.46 7.93
CA CYS A 607 17.38 26.01 9.00
C CYS A 607 17.93 25.67 10.38
N TRP A 608 18.40 24.44 10.57
CA TRP A 608 19.01 24.01 11.82
C TRP A 608 20.25 24.85 12.17
N VAL A 609 21.16 25.02 11.22
CA VAL A 609 22.39 25.78 11.40
C VAL A 609 22.12 27.29 11.57
N ILE A 610 21.10 27.84 10.89
CA ILE A 610 20.63 29.22 11.13
C ILE A 610 20.19 29.39 12.58
N GLY A 611 19.40 28.45 13.11
CA GLY A 611 18.96 28.46 14.50
C GLY A 611 20.13 28.48 15.47
N GLN A 612 21.09 27.57 15.25
CA GLN A 612 22.33 27.48 16.03
C GLN A 612 23.17 28.76 15.96
N LEU A 613 23.32 29.35 14.77
CA LEU A 613 24.07 30.59 14.58
C LEU A 613 23.43 31.76 15.32
N ILE A 614 22.09 31.88 15.29
CA ILE A 614 21.36 32.94 15.98
C ILE A 614 21.57 32.86 17.49
N ILE A 615 21.40 31.68 18.10
CA ILE A 615 21.58 31.54 19.55
C ILE A 615 23.05 31.74 19.95
N ALA A 616 24.00 31.23 19.18
CA ALA A 616 25.42 31.44 19.45
C ALA A 616 25.78 32.95 19.45
N GLY A 617 25.19 33.72 18.52
CA GLY A 617 25.34 35.18 18.48
C GLY A 617 24.69 35.90 19.67
N ILE A 618 23.47 35.50 20.06
CA ILE A 618 22.77 36.08 21.21
C ILE A 618 23.54 35.82 22.51
N LEU A 619 23.97 34.58 22.75
CA LEU A 619 24.75 34.22 23.94
C LEU A 619 26.09 34.95 23.97
N GLN A 620 26.77 35.05 22.83
CA GLN A 620 28.01 35.82 22.74
C GLN A 620 27.80 37.31 23.02
N GLY A 621 26.70 37.90 22.56
CA GLY A 621 26.37 39.31 22.84
C GLY A 621 25.99 39.58 24.30
N LEU A 622 25.38 38.60 24.96
CA LEU A 622 24.89 38.73 26.34
C LEU A 622 25.89 38.23 27.40
N VAL A 623 27.00 37.57 27.03
CA VAL A 623 27.89 36.87 27.98
C VAL A 623 28.44 37.78 29.07
N ASN A 624 28.66 39.06 28.76
CA ASN A 624 29.18 40.05 29.70
C ASN A 624 28.09 40.66 30.61
N ASN A 625 26.82 40.35 30.36
CA ASN A 625 25.70 40.83 31.17
C ASN A 625 25.54 39.93 32.41
N THR A 626 25.71 40.51 33.59
CA THR A 626 25.60 39.79 34.87
C THR A 626 24.16 39.66 35.39
N THR A 627 23.18 40.31 34.74
CA THR A 627 21.79 40.27 35.18
C THR A 627 21.10 38.95 34.83
N LYS A 628 20.00 38.63 35.53
CA LYS A 628 19.15 37.46 35.23
C LYS A 628 18.61 37.43 33.80
N TRP A 629 18.61 38.57 33.10
CA TRP A 629 18.18 38.66 31.71
C TRP A 629 19.15 37.98 30.74
N ALA A 630 20.41 37.79 31.11
CA ALA A 630 21.42 37.20 30.25
C ALA A 630 21.07 35.78 29.78
N TYR A 631 20.48 34.94 30.65
CA TYR A 631 19.99 33.60 30.27
C TYR A 631 18.47 33.56 29.96
N LYS A 632 17.69 34.58 30.35
CA LYS A 632 16.24 34.64 30.08
C LYS A 632 15.90 35.17 28.70
N ILE A 633 16.67 36.12 28.17
CA ILE A 633 16.46 36.66 26.82
C ILE A 633 16.52 35.53 25.77
N PRO A 634 17.48 34.59 25.82
CA PRO A 634 17.48 33.44 24.93
C PRO A 634 16.14 32.69 24.87
N PHE A 635 15.52 32.38 26.02
CA PHE A 635 14.20 31.75 26.05
C PHE A 635 13.07 32.69 25.57
N ALA A 636 13.17 33.99 25.81
CA ALA A 636 12.15 34.95 25.35
C ALA A 636 12.12 35.11 23.83
N VAL A 637 13.29 35.05 23.18
CA VAL A 637 13.42 35.18 21.72
C VAL A 637 12.69 34.04 20.99
N GLU A 638 12.48 32.90 21.63
CA GLU A 638 11.70 31.80 21.05
C GLU A 638 10.25 32.21 20.72
N TRP A 639 9.66 33.20 21.42
CA TRP A 639 8.31 33.69 21.09
C TRP A 639 8.22 34.50 19.79
N VAL A 640 9.35 34.91 19.20
CA VAL A 640 9.35 35.69 17.95
C VAL A 640 8.91 34.83 16.76
N TRP A 641 9.16 33.52 16.79
CA TRP A 641 8.95 32.62 15.65
C TRP A 641 7.51 32.11 15.49
N PRO A 642 6.78 31.70 16.55
CA PRO A 642 5.48 31.06 16.38
C PRO A 642 4.44 31.90 15.66
N VAL A 643 4.38 33.22 15.92
CA VAL A 643 3.33 34.08 15.35
C VAL A 643 3.48 34.27 13.82
N PRO A 644 4.65 34.69 13.28
CA PRO A 644 4.83 34.77 11.83
C PRO A 644 4.67 33.41 11.14
N LEU A 645 5.20 32.35 11.74
CA LEU A 645 5.11 31.00 11.16
C LEU A 645 3.68 30.45 11.20
N PHE A 646 2.87 30.82 12.20
CA PHE A 646 1.45 30.45 12.25
C PHE A 646 0.68 31.11 11.10
N VAL A 647 0.94 32.40 10.83
CA VAL A 647 0.32 33.11 9.70
C VAL A 647 0.76 32.50 8.37
N LEU A 648 2.05 32.18 8.20
CA LEU A 648 2.55 31.53 6.99
C LEU A 648 1.96 30.12 6.82
N ALA A 649 1.92 29.30 7.87
CA ALA A 649 1.27 27.99 7.84
C ALA A 649 -0.24 28.10 7.55
N TRP A 650 -0.90 29.15 8.05
CA TRP A 650 -2.30 29.40 7.71
C TRP A 650 -2.51 29.73 6.23
N LEU A 651 -1.57 30.42 5.57
CA LEU A 651 -1.67 30.74 4.15
C LEU A 651 -1.17 29.61 3.22
N ALA A 652 -0.34 28.71 3.74
CA ALA A 652 0.27 27.62 2.98
C ALA A 652 -0.79 26.70 2.34
N PRO A 653 -0.55 26.19 1.12
CA PRO A 653 -1.40 25.18 0.49
C PRO A 653 -1.20 23.81 1.15
N ASP A 654 -2.24 22.98 1.16
CA ASP A 654 -2.14 21.59 1.61
C ASP A 654 -1.39 20.74 0.58
N SER A 655 -0.67 19.69 1.00
CA SER A 655 0.08 18.84 0.08
C SER A 655 -0.83 18.18 -0.99
N PRO A 656 -0.51 18.29 -2.29
CA PRO A 656 -1.25 17.60 -3.34
C PRO A 656 -1.27 16.08 -3.19
N TRP A 657 -0.14 15.47 -2.77
CA TRP A 657 -0.07 14.03 -2.50
C TRP A 657 -0.97 13.61 -1.35
N TRP A 658 -1.01 14.41 -0.27
CA TRP A 658 -1.91 14.14 0.85
C TRP A 658 -3.38 14.25 0.43
N LEU A 659 -3.74 15.28 -0.34
CA LEU A 659 -5.11 15.47 -0.83
C LEU A 659 -5.58 14.32 -1.73
N ILE A 660 -4.71 13.83 -2.63
CA ILE A 660 -5.00 12.65 -3.48
C ILE A 660 -5.20 11.39 -2.61
N ARG A 661 -4.37 11.18 -1.58
CA ARG A 661 -4.55 10.05 -0.65
C ARG A 661 -5.86 10.11 0.14
N GLN A 662 -6.35 11.32 0.43
CA GLN A 662 -7.66 11.55 1.07
C GLN A 662 -8.84 11.49 0.09
N GLY A 663 -8.60 11.25 -1.21
CA GLY A 663 -9.62 11.22 -2.25
C GLY A 663 -10.12 12.61 -2.70
N ARG A 664 -9.45 13.70 -2.29
CA ARG A 664 -9.82 15.09 -2.59
C ARG A 664 -9.07 15.61 -3.82
N ILE A 665 -9.43 15.12 -5.00
CA ILE A 665 -8.70 15.37 -6.25
C ILE A 665 -8.77 16.84 -6.70
N GLU A 666 -9.93 17.49 -6.63
CA GLU A 666 -10.09 18.89 -7.06
C GLU A 666 -9.30 19.86 -6.15
N ASP A 667 -9.29 19.59 -4.84
CA ASP A 667 -8.45 20.34 -3.91
C ASP A 667 -6.95 20.14 -4.22
N ALA A 668 -6.56 18.93 -4.65
CA ALA A 668 -5.19 18.65 -5.07
C ALA A 668 -4.82 19.44 -6.33
N ARG A 669 -5.75 19.57 -7.29
CA ARG A 669 -5.61 20.40 -8.49
C ARG A 669 -5.41 21.86 -8.13
N HIS A 670 -6.26 22.41 -7.27
CA HIS A 670 -6.15 23.79 -6.79
C HIS A 670 -4.85 24.04 -6.01
N SER A 671 -4.42 23.06 -5.20
CA SER A 671 -3.12 23.14 -4.51
C SER A 671 -1.96 23.17 -5.50
N LEU A 672 -1.96 22.28 -6.50
CA LEU A 672 -0.92 22.22 -7.53
C LEU A 672 -0.87 23.50 -8.38
N GLN A 673 -2.03 24.09 -8.69
CA GLN A 673 -2.14 25.42 -9.34
C GLN A 673 -1.51 26.52 -8.49
N ARG A 674 -1.69 26.51 -7.17
CA ARG A 674 -1.04 27.50 -6.28
C ARG A 674 0.49 27.29 -6.17
N LEU A 675 0.95 26.05 -6.34
CA LEU A 675 2.35 25.66 -6.21
C LEU A 675 3.16 25.82 -7.51
N SER A 676 2.49 25.97 -8.65
CA SER A 676 3.10 26.17 -9.95
C SER A 676 2.76 27.53 -10.52
N SER A 677 3.73 28.20 -11.13
CA SER A 677 3.52 29.42 -11.90
C SER A 677 3.85 29.14 -13.37
N GLY A 678 2.83 29.11 -14.21
CA GLY A 678 2.98 28.92 -15.66
C GLY A 678 2.92 27.46 -16.14
N LEU A 679 2.25 26.57 -15.40
CA LEU A 679 1.74 25.32 -15.97
C LEU A 679 0.35 25.58 -16.57
N ASP A 680 0.12 25.06 -17.76
CA ASP A 680 -1.20 25.08 -18.38
C ASP A 680 -2.12 24.05 -17.70
N ASP A 681 -3.44 24.24 -17.78
CA ASP A 681 -4.42 23.32 -17.17
C ASP A 681 -4.21 21.86 -17.61
N GLU A 682 -3.77 21.65 -18.86
CA GLU A 682 -3.44 20.32 -19.39
C GLU A 682 -2.25 19.68 -18.65
N GLN A 683 -1.16 20.42 -18.45
CA GLN A 683 0.02 19.92 -17.73
C GLN A 683 -0.30 19.63 -16.25
N ILE A 684 -1.19 20.42 -15.64
CA ILE A 684 -1.67 20.20 -14.29
C ILE A 684 -2.49 18.90 -14.22
N ASN A 685 -3.38 18.66 -15.19
CA ASN A 685 -4.17 17.44 -15.26
C ASN A 685 -3.28 16.21 -15.45
N GLN A 686 -2.26 16.28 -16.31
CA GLN A 686 -1.28 15.20 -16.50
C GLN A 686 -0.52 14.87 -15.21
N LYS A 687 -0.09 15.88 -14.44
CA LYS A 687 0.55 15.67 -13.13
C LYS A 687 -0.39 15.07 -12.10
N ILE A 688 -1.63 15.55 -12.01
CA ILE A 688 -2.64 14.96 -11.09
C ILE A 688 -2.90 13.51 -11.45
N LEU A 689 -2.99 13.19 -12.75
CA LEU A 689 -3.15 11.83 -13.25
C LEU A 689 -1.97 10.93 -12.89
N MET A 690 -0.73 11.40 -13.04
CA MET A 690 0.48 10.69 -12.61
C MET A 690 0.45 10.39 -11.10
N MET A 691 0.12 11.39 -10.28
CA MET A 691 0.04 11.22 -8.82
C MET A 691 -1.09 10.28 -8.41
N TYR A 692 -2.24 10.36 -9.09
CA TYR A 692 -3.38 9.47 -8.86
C TYR A 692 -3.06 8.02 -9.24
N ASP A 693 -2.43 7.79 -10.40
CA ASP A 693 -2.08 6.44 -10.84
C ASP A 693 -1.01 5.81 -9.95
N THR A 694 0.01 6.60 -9.55
CA THR A 694 1.01 6.16 -8.56
C THR A 694 0.34 5.72 -7.26
N ASN A 695 -0.56 6.55 -6.71
CA ASN A 695 -1.29 6.20 -5.49
C ASN A 695 -2.20 4.97 -5.69
N ARG A 696 -2.82 4.81 -6.86
CA ARG A 696 -3.68 3.66 -7.20
C ARG A 696 -2.87 2.36 -7.29
N LEU A 697 -1.70 2.37 -7.93
CA LEU A 697 -0.79 1.22 -8.01
C LEU A 697 -0.35 0.80 -6.60
N GLU A 698 0.00 1.77 -5.74
CA GLU A 698 0.35 1.51 -4.34
C GLU A 698 -0.83 0.94 -3.51
N GLN A 699 -2.07 1.39 -3.78
CA GLN A 699 -3.28 0.87 -3.12
C GLN A 699 -3.63 -0.57 -3.54
N LYS A 700 -3.38 -0.94 -4.80
CA LYS A 700 -3.62 -2.31 -5.31
C LYS A 700 -2.77 -3.37 -4.60
N ILE A 701 -1.61 -3.00 -4.07
CA ILE A 701 -0.68 -3.92 -3.40
C ILE A 701 -1.14 -4.28 -1.96
N LYS A 702 -1.78 -3.37 -1.21
CA LYS A 702 -2.39 -3.61 0.13
C LYS A 702 -3.27 -2.43 0.56
N ALA A 703 -4.44 -2.70 1.15
CA ALA A 703 -5.48 -1.70 1.43
C ALA A 703 -5.22 -0.74 2.60
N ASP A 704 -4.42 -1.12 3.62
CA ASP A 704 -4.04 -0.27 4.75
C ASP A 704 -2.53 -0.31 4.99
N ALA A 705 -1.90 0.84 5.22
CA ALA A 705 -0.48 0.97 5.49
C ALA A 705 -0.21 0.98 7.00
N SER A 706 0.31 -0.12 7.54
CA SER A 706 0.70 -0.24 8.94
C SER A 706 2.18 0.13 9.15
N TYR A 707 2.55 0.51 10.37
CA TYR A 707 3.97 0.61 10.77
C TYR A 707 4.71 -0.73 10.55
N TRP A 708 4.01 -1.85 10.70
CA TRP A 708 4.58 -3.18 10.38
C TRP A 708 4.93 -3.34 8.91
N ASP A 709 4.26 -2.65 7.99
CA ASP A 709 4.61 -2.71 6.57
C ASP A 709 5.95 -2.01 6.28
N CYS A 710 6.41 -1.09 7.15
CA CYS A 710 7.76 -0.51 7.06
C CYS A 710 8.85 -1.54 7.35
N LEU A 711 8.53 -2.60 8.09
CA LEU A 711 9.47 -3.63 8.56
C LEU A 711 9.36 -4.94 7.76
N THR A 712 8.62 -4.97 6.66
CA THR A 712 8.43 -6.20 5.85
C THR A 712 8.88 -6.02 4.40
N GLY A 713 9.37 -7.12 3.80
CA GLY A 713 9.72 -7.18 2.38
C GLY A 713 10.78 -6.16 1.95
N ALA A 714 10.58 -5.52 0.81
CA ALA A 714 11.48 -4.50 0.26
C ALA A 714 11.54 -3.22 1.13
N ASN A 715 10.46 -2.92 1.86
CA ASN A 715 10.39 -1.74 2.73
C ASN A 715 11.29 -1.85 3.97
N LEU A 716 11.63 -3.06 4.42
CA LEU A 716 12.58 -3.24 5.52
C LEU A 716 13.94 -2.62 5.19
N ARG A 717 14.44 -2.87 3.97
CA ARG A 717 15.71 -2.29 3.48
C ARG A 717 15.63 -0.77 3.37
N ARG A 718 14.48 -0.23 2.93
CA ARG A 718 14.26 1.23 2.85
C ARG A 718 14.27 1.88 4.23
N THR A 719 13.57 1.27 5.17
CA THR A 719 13.50 1.74 6.56
C THR A 719 14.88 1.65 7.22
N GLU A 720 15.62 0.56 7.04
CA GLU A 720 17.02 0.44 7.50
C GLU A 720 17.88 1.60 6.98
N ILE A 721 17.86 1.86 5.67
CA ILE A 721 18.66 2.94 5.04
C ILE A 721 18.26 4.31 5.61
N ALA A 722 16.97 4.59 5.76
CA ALA A 722 16.49 5.84 6.35
C ALA A 722 16.94 5.99 7.82
N CYS A 723 16.82 4.94 8.62
CA CYS A 723 17.17 4.97 10.05
C CYS A 723 18.68 5.15 10.25
N LEU A 724 19.50 4.37 9.56
CA LEU A 724 20.95 4.42 9.70
C LEU A 724 21.56 5.66 9.03
N SER A 725 20.97 6.19 7.96
CA SER A 725 21.44 7.46 7.38
C SER A 725 21.17 8.65 8.30
N LEU A 726 20.03 8.73 8.97
CA LEU A 726 19.82 9.80 9.96
C LEU A 726 20.69 9.61 11.19
N SER A 727 20.77 8.38 11.70
CA SER A 727 21.56 8.04 12.90
C SER A 727 23.07 8.16 12.70
N SER A 728 23.55 7.99 11.47
CA SER A 728 24.97 8.13 11.15
C SER A 728 25.49 9.51 11.49
N GLN A 729 24.65 10.56 11.48
CA GLN A 729 25.04 11.91 11.87
C GLN A 729 25.65 11.93 13.28
N SER A 730 25.07 11.20 14.22
CA SER A 730 25.56 11.16 15.60
C SER A 730 26.71 10.16 15.78
N LEU A 731 26.60 8.98 15.15
CA LEU A 731 27.56 7.86 15.24
C LEU A 731 28.96 8.17 14.70
N ILE A 732 29.10 9.19 13.85
CA ILE A 732 30.38 9.63 13.27
C ILE A 732 31.11 10.68 14.13
N GLY A 733 30.82 10.73 15.43
CA GLY A 733 31.55 11.56 16.38
C GLY A 733 31.04 13.00 16.51
N GLN A 734 29.76 13.25 16.20
CA GLN A 734 29.15 14.58 16.33
C GLN A 734 29.33 15.15 17.75
N SER A 735 29.03 14.35 18.77
CA SER A 735 29.12 14.79 20.17
C SER A 735 30.53 15.25 20.56
N LEU A 736 31.58 14.64 20.00
CA LEU A 736 32.97 15.06 20.23
C LEU A 736 33.28 16.38 19.53
N ALA A 737 32.91 16.51 18.25
CA ALA A 737 33.28 17.66 17.43
C ALA A 737 32.56 18.96 17.85
N TYR A 738 31.31 18.87 18.32
CA TYR A 738 30.58 20.02 18.86
C TYR A 738 31.15 20.50 20.21
N ASN A 739 32.02 19.71 20.85
CA ASN A 739 32.77 20.11 22.04
C ASN A 739 34.15 20.74 21.71
N ALA A 740 34.41 21.18 20.47
CA ALA A 740 35.68 21.82 20.09
C ALA A 740 36.12 22.95 21.03
N THR A 741 35.16 23.74 21.53
CA THR A 741 35.39 24.81 22.51
C THR A 741 36.09 24.33 23.78
N TYR A 742 35.76 23.13 24.26
CA TYR A 742 36.39 22.52 25.42
C TYR A 742 37.88 22.23 25.18
N PHE A 743 38.25 21.73 24.00
CA PHE A 743 39.67 21.50 23.65
C PHE A 743 40.47 22.81 23.57
N PHE A 744 39.86 23.89 23.04
CA PHE A 744 40.48 25.21 23.02
C PHE A 744 40.69 25.77 24.45
N VAL A 745 39.72 25.62 25.35
CA VAL A 745 39.88 26.00 26.76
C VAL A 745 41.00 25.19 27.42
N GLN A 746 41.08 23.88 27.17
CA GLN A 746 42.19 23.05 27.66
C GLN A 746 43.56 23.40 27.07
N ALA A 747 43.61 24.06 25.91
CA ALA A 747 44.82 24.58 25.30
C ALA A 747 45.27 25.94 25.88
N GLY A 748 44.47 26.54 26.77
CA GLY A 748 44.79 27.79 27.49
C GLY A 748 43.95 28.99 27.05
N LEU A 749 42.90 28.80 26.24
CA LEU A 749 42.03 29.89 25.80
C LEU A 749 41.08 30.36 26.93
N SER A 750 40.82 31.67 27.01
CA SER A 750 39.89 32.23 27.99
C SER A 750 38.43 31.78 27.73
N ALA A 751 37.63 31.65 28.79
CA ALA A 751 36.22 31.28 28.67
C ALA A 751 35.37 32.29 27.88
N SER A 752 35.77 33.57 27.83
CA SER A 752 35.06 34.58 27.02
C SER A 752 35.34 34.44 25.52
N ASP A 753 36.55 34.00 25.18
CA ASP A 753 36.91 33.75 23.79
C ASP A 753 36.31 32.43 23.31
N ALA A 754 36.04 31.48 24.21
CA ALA A 754 35.33 30.24 23.91
C ALA A 754 33.93 30.47 23.31
N TYR A 755 33.15 31.44 23.79
CA TYR A 755 31.85 31.77 23.18
C TYR A 755 32.00 32.46 21.81
N LYS A 756 33.03 33.29 21.61
CA LYS A 756 33.36 33.87 20.29
C LYS A 756 33.73 32.78 19.29
N MET A 757 34.50 31.79 19.74
CA MET A 757 34.85 30.63 18.93
C MET A 757 33.61 29.81 18.58
N ASN A 758 32.71 29.55 19.55
CA ASN A 758 31.46 28.86 19.25
C ASN A 758 30.62 29.58 18.19
N PHE A 759 30.53 30.92 18.26
CA PHE A 759 29.89 31.72 17.21
C PHE A 759 30.59 31.57 15.85
N GLY A 760 31.92 31.62 15.83
CA GLY A 760 32.71 31.36 14.62
C GLY A 760 32.48 29.95 14.05
N ASN A 761 32.38 28.93 14.90
CA ASN A 761 32.13 27.54 14.51
C ASN A 761 30.77 27.39 13.82
N MET A 762 29.73 28.02 14.38
CA MET A 762 28.40 28.03 13.76
C MET A 762 28.39 28.80 12.44
N GLY A 763 29.23 29.84 12.31
CA GLY A 763 29.44 30.56 11.04
C GLY A 763 30.10 29.69 9.97
N ILE A 764 31.12 28.91 10.34
CA ILE A 764 31.77 27.92 9.45
C ILE A 764 30.75 26.87 9.03
N ALA A 765 29.98 26.33 9.98
CA ALA A 765 28.92 25.37 9.68
C ALA A 765 27.92 25.95 8.66
N PHE A 766 27.48 27.20 8.84
CA PHE A 766 26.54 27.84 7.92
C PHE A 766 27.09 27.93 6.49
N VAL A 767 28.32 28.42 6.33
CA VAL A 767 28.97 28.54 5.02
C VAL A 767 29.17 27.15 4.39
N ALA A 768 29.61 26.17 5.18
CA ALA A 768 29.78 24.79 4.72
C ALA A 768 28.46 24.15 4.27
N THR A 769 27.36 24.38 5.01
CA THR A 769 26.03 23.92 4.60
C THR A 769 25.58 24.61 3.30
N CYS A 770 25.89 25.89 3.08
CA CYS A 770 25.64 26.54 1.78
C CYS A 770 26.45 25.89 0.64
N ILE A 771 27.70 25.49 0.89
CA ILE A 771 28.54 24.78 -0.08
C ILE A 771 27.92 23.41 -0.44
N SER A 772 27.24 22.75 0.50
CA SER A 772 26.57 21.46 0.24
C SER A 772 25.58 21.53 -0.94
N TRP A 773 24.93 22.67 -1.16
CA TRP A 773 24.01 22.85 -2.28
C TRP A 773 24.73 22.85 -3.63
N VAL A 774 25.92 23.43 -3.68
CA VAL A 774 26.80 23.38 -4.87
C VAL A 774 27.33 21.95 -5.07
N LEU A 775 27.65 21.23 -3.99
CA LEU A 775 28.05 19.83 -4.12
C LEU A 775 26.92 18.96 -4.66
N MET A 776 25.68 19.22 -4.27
CA MET A 776 24.49 18.52 -4.81
C MET A 776 24.23 18.80 -6.29
N THR A 777 24.56 19.98 -6.82
CA THR A 777 24.40 20.25 -8.26
C THR A 777 25.37 19.43 -9.09
N HIS A 778 26.60 19.26 -8.65
CA HIS A 778 27.65 18.62 -9.45
C HIS A 778 27.83 17.12 -9.19
N PHE A 779 27.60 16.65 -7.96
CA PHE A 779 27.87 15.26 -7.56
C PHE A 779 26.59 14.50 -7.19
N GLY A 780 26.64 13.17 -7.28
CA GLY A 780 25.57 12.27 -6.81
C GLY A 780 25.51 12.19 -5.28
N ARG A 781 24.35 11.81 -4.72
CA ARG A 781 24.15 11.73 -3.25
C ARG A 781 25.08 10.69 -2.63
N ARG A 782 25.23 9.54 -3.30
CA ARG A 782 26.08 8.44 -2.82
C ARG A 782 27.54 8.88 -2.76
N THR A 783 28.03 9.57 -3.78
CA THR A 783 29.43 10.04 -3.84
C THR A 783 29.73 11.03 -2.71
N VAL A 784 28.87 12.03 -2.51
CA VAL A 784 29.06 13.05 -1.46
C VAL A 784 29.06 12.41 -0.07
N LEU A 785 28.11 11.51 0.21
CA LEU A 785 28.04 10.81 1.50
C LEU A 785 29.25 9.91 1.75
N LEU A 786 29.66 9.10 0.77
CA LEU A 786 30.82 8.20 0.94
C LEU A 786 32.13 8.96 1.10
N SER A 787 32.32 10.05 0.34
CA SER A 787 33.49 10.93 0.55
C SER A 787 33.49 11.56 1.94
N GLY A 788 32.32 11.99 2.42
CA GLY A 788 32.14 12.57 3.75
C GLY A 788 32.48 11.56 4.85
N TYR A 789 31.88 10.37 4.82
CA TYR A 789 32.15 9.31 5.82
C TYR A 789 33.61 8.89 5.87
N THR A 790 34.24 8.73 4.69
CA THR A 790 35.64 8.33 4.61
C THR A 790 36.55 9.41 5.19
N PHE A 791 36.32 10.69 4.83
CA PHE A 791 37.11 11.80 5.33
C PHE A 791 36.97 11.97 6.84
N LEU A 792 35.73 12.01 7.37
CA LEU A 792 35.49 12.23 8.80
C LEU A 792 36.02 11.07 9.65
N THR A 793 35.92 9.82 9.17
CA THR A 793 36.53 8.67 9.84
C THR A 793 38.05 8.84 9.94
N LEU A 794 38.72 9.25 8.85
CA LEU A 794 40.17 9.50 8.88
C LEU A 794 40.53 10.70 9.78
N ASP A 795 39.71 11.74 9.79
CA ASP A 795 39.92 12.91 10.65
C ASP A 795 39.83 12.55 12.15
N LEU A 796 38.83 11.74 12.54
CA LEU A 796 38.73 11.22 13.91
C LEU A 796 39.95 10.38 14.31
N LEU A 797 40.48 9.58 13.38
CA LEU A 797 41.72 8.84 13.62
C LEU A 797 42.90 9.77 13.89
N LEU A 798 43.02 10.86 13.11
CA LEU A 798 44.07 11.87 13.30
C LEU A 798 43.94 12.60 14.63
N ILE A 799 42.73 13.00 15.03
CA ILE A 799 42.46 13.60 16.35
C ILE A 799 42.87 12.63 17.47
N GLY A 800 42.52 11.35 17.33
CA GLY A 800 42.93 10.30 18.26
C GLY A 800 44.44 10.16 18.37
N ILE A 801 45.16 10.12 17.24
CA ILE A 801 46.64 10.03 17.23
C ILE A 801 47.27 11.26 17.91
N LEU A 802 46.80 12.46 17.58
CA LEU A 802 47.29 13.71 18.21
C LEU A 802 47.02 13.75 19.72
N SER A 803 46.04 13.01 20.23
CA SER A 803 45.76 12.93 21.67
C SER A 803 46.92 12.34 22.48
N TYR A 804 47.76 11.49 21.89
CA TYR A 804 48.97 10.98 22.55
C TYR A 804 50.07 12.04 22.71
N ALA A 805 50.10 13.03 21.81
CA ALA A 805 51.04 14.16 21.87
C ALA A 805 50.48 15.38 22.62
N SER A 806 49.31 15.26 23.28
CA SER A 806 48.55 16.36 23.89
C SER A 806 49.23 17.06 25.07
N ASN A 807 50.40 16.60 25.51
CA ASN A 807 51.24 17.33 26.46
C ASN A 807 51.84 18.61 25.85
N ASN A 808 51.92 18.69 24.51
CA ASN A 808 52.33 19.90 23.79
C ASN A 808 51.11 20.77 23.48
N SER A 809 51.16 22.07 23.80
CA SER A 809 50.12 23.03 23.44
C SER A 809 49.80 23.04 21.95
N ALA A 810 50.81 22.87 21.08
CA ALA A 810 50.61 22.79 19.63
C ALA A 810 49.73 21.60 19.21
N ALA A 811 49.84 20.46 19.89
CA ALA A 811 49.00 19.29 19.60
C ALA A 811 47.54 19.50 20.01
N LYS A 812 47.28 20.23 21.11
CA LYS A 812 45.92 20.61 21.52
C LYS A 812 45.27 21.58 20.54
N TRP A 813 46.03 22.56 20.05
CA TRP A 813 45.58 23.46 18.97
C TRP A 813 45.31 22.70 17.68
N GLY A 814 46.16 21.72 17.33
CA GLY A 814 45.96 20.83 16.19
C GLY A 814 44.67 20.01 16.28
N GLN A 815 44.40 19.37 17.42
CA GLN A 815 43.14 18.63 17.65
C GLN A 815 41.92 19.53 17.48
N SER A 816 42.00 20.75 18.02
CA SER A 816 40.89 21.69 17.97
C SER A 816 40.66 22.20 16.54
N ALA A 817 41.72 22.43 15.75
CA ALA A 817 41.61 22.77 14.33
C ALA A 817 41.00 21.64 13.50
N LEU A 818 41.40 20.38 13.75
CA LEU A 818 40.79 19.22 13.09
C LEU A 818 39.29 19.09 13.46
N ALA A 819 38.89 19.34 14.71
CA ALA A 819 37.47 19.36 15.08
C ALA A 819 36.67 20.44 14.32
N LEU A 820 37.28 21.57 13.95
CA LEU A 820 36.64 22.57 13.08
C LEU A 820 36.53 22.09 11.63
N VAL A 821 37.58 21.42 11.13
CA VAL A 821 37.57 20.81 9.80
C VAL A 821 36.50 19.71 9.74
N TRP A 822 36.38 18.90 10.79
CA TRP A 822 35.30 17.94 10.96
C TRP A 822 33.93 18.60 10.82
N LEU A 823 33.69 19.70 11.56
CA LEU A 823 32.42 20.41 11.54
C LEU A 823 32.09 20.96 10.14
N ALA A 824 33.09 21.53 9.47
CA ALA A 824 32.94 22.04 8.11
C ALA A 824 32.61 20.92 7.12
N VAL A 825 33.35 19.80 7.14
CA VAL A 825 33.13 18.69 6.21
C VAL A 825 31.80 17.99 6.50
N TYR A 826 31.45 17.79 7.77
CA TYR A 826 30.15 17.27 8.19
C TYR A 826 29.00 18.12 7.65
N SER A 827 29.08 19.44 7.83
CA SER A 827 28.03 20.38 7.41
C SER A 827 27.91 20.49 5.89
N ALA A 828 29.03 20.32 5.16
CA ALA A 828 29.04 20.30 3.70
C ALA A 828 28.57 18.97 3.09
N THR A 829 28.68 17.86 3.82
CA THR A 829 28.40 16.51 3.30
C THR A 829 27.25 15.84 4.04
N ILE A 830 27.46 15.28 5.22
CA ILE A 830 26.52 14.33 5.83
C ILE A 830 25.26 15.01 6.36
N GLY A 831 25.37 16.17 7.01
CA GLY A 831 24.22 16.85 7.62
C GLY A 831 23.05 17.05 6.64
N PRO A 832 23.25 17.68 5.47
CA PRO A 832 22.18 17.90 4.50
C PRO A 832 21.75 16.63 3.75
N GLN A 833 22.71 15.79 3.34
CA GLN A 833 22.44 14.66 2.45
C GLN A 833 21.64 13.54 3.11
N THR A 834 21.80 13.33 4.42
CA THR A 834 21.12 12.26 5.14
C THR A 834 19.59 12.46 5.18
N TRP A 835 19.13 13.70 5.37
CA TRP A 835 17.71 14.05 5.29
C TRP A 835 17.13 13.87 3.89
N ALA A 836 17.89 14.25 2.85
CA ALA A 836 17.50 14.02 1.46
C ALA A 836 17.33 12.52 1.18
N VAL A 837 18.36 11.70 1.48
CA VAL A 837 18.34 10.25 1.23
C VAL A 837 17.22 9.56 2.02
N ALA A 838 17.03 9.89 3.29
CA ALA A 838 15.95 9.31 4.10
C ALA A 838 14.56 9.58 3.49
N SER A 839 14.35 10.80 2.98
CA SER A 839 13.09 11.18 2.31
C SER A 839 12.92 10.53 0.93
N GLU A 840 13.99 10.41 0.14
CA GLU A 840 13.98 9.89 -1.23
C GLU A 840 13.84 8.36 -1.29
N VAL A 841 14.42 7.63 -0.32
CA VAL A 841 14.37 6.15 -0.25
C VAL A 841 13.02 5.62 0.27
N SER A 842 12.28 6.46 1.01
CA SER A 842 10.99 6.07 1.57
C SER A 842 9.90 5.93 0.50
N ALA A 843 9.11 4.85 0.55
CA ALA A 843 7.95 4.66 -0.34
C ALA A 843 6.89 5.73 -0.08
N THR A 844 6.18 6.22 -1.12
CA THR A 844 5.35 7.43 -0.97
C THR A 844 4.24 7.27 0.09
N ARG A 845 3.61 6.10 0.17
CA ARG A 845 2.61 5.77 1.20
C ARG A 845 3.18 5.58 2.61
N LEU A 846 4.37 5.00 2.74
CA LEU A 846 4.99 4.76 4.05
C LEU A 846 5.88 5.91 4.51
N ARG A 847 6.07 6.94 3.68
CA ARG A 847 7.02 8.05 3.90
C ARG A 847 6.95 8.65 5.29
N ALA A 848 5.78 9.14 5.70
CA ALA A 848 5.61 9.73 7.03
C ALA A 848 5.94 8.74 8.16
N LYS A 849 5.58 7.46 8.00
CA LYS A 849 5.85 6.39 8.98
C LYS A 849 7.33 6.02 9.02
N THR A 850 7.97 5.84 7.87
CA THR A 850 9.41 5.54 7.74
C THR A 850 10.26 6.67 8.32
N LEU A 851 9.95 7.93 8.00
CA LEU A 851 10.67 9.07 8.56
C LEU A 851 10.41 9.25 10.06
N SER A 852 9.21 8.91 10.54
CA SER A 852 8.91 8.85 11.98
C SER A 852 9.76 7.80 12.69
N ILE A 853 9.83 6.57 12.17
CA ILE A 853 10.72 5.53 12.72
C ILE A 853 12.18 5.97 12.69
N ALA A 854 12.65 6.50 11.56
CA ALA A 854 14.03 6.94 11.38
C ALA A 854 14.40 8.08 12.34
N GLY A 855 13.50 9.06 12.51
CA GLY A 855 13.68 10.16 13.47
C GLY A 855 13.69 9.68 14.92
N VAL A 856 12.84 8.71 15.29
CA VAL A 856 12.83 8.11 16.63
C VAL A 856 14.17 7.41 16.91
N ILE A 857 14.65 6.60 15.98
CA ILE A 857 15.95 5.90 16.14
C ILE A 857 17.09 6.91 16.22
N TYR A 858 17.10 7.95 15.39
CA TYR A 858 18.07 9.04 15.47
C TYR A 858 18.06 9.73 16.84
N ASN A 859 16.90 9.99 17.44
CA ASN A 859 16.83 10.59 18.78
C ASN A 859 17.30 9.62 19.86
N ILE A 860 17.00 8.32 19.75
CA ILE A 860 17.50 7.31 20.69
C ILE A 860 19.03 7.24 20.63
N VAL A 861 19.61 7.25 19.42
CA VAL A 861 21.07 7.28 19.23
C VAL A 861 21.65 8.57 19.84
N ASN A 862 21.03 9.73 19.60
CA ASN A 862 21.46 10.98 20.25
C ASN A 862 21.37 10.93 21.77
N ILE A 863 20.35 10.30 22.36
CA ILE A 863 20.22 10.14 23.81
C ILE A 863 21.42 9.34 24.36
N VAL A 864 21.77 8.26 23.67
CA VAL A 864 22.93 7.42 24.01
C VAL A 864 24.22 8.22 23.88
N ASP A 865 24.44 8.91 22.75
CA ASP A 865 25.67 9.65 22.48
C ASP A 865 25.86 10.82 23.45
N ASN A 866 24.78 11.56 23.78
CA ASN A 866 24.81 12.65 24.76
C ASN A 866 25.00 12.17 26.21
N THR A 867 24.77 10.89 26.48
CA THR A 867 25.05 10.28 27.79
C THR A 867 26.48 9.76 27.86
N ILE A 868 26.94 9.08 26.81
CA ILE A 868 28.27 8.46 26.75
C ILE A 868 29.36 9.54 26.67
N GLU A 869 29.21 10.54 25.80
CA GLU A 869 30.30 11.49 25.53
C GLU A 869 30.76 12.29 26.77
N PRO A 870 29.85 12.90 27.56
CA PRO A 870 30.26 13.61 28.77
C PRO A 870 30.94 12.67 29.78
N TYR A 871 30.48 11.43 29.90
CA TYR A 871 31.11 10.42 30.75
C TYR A 871 32.54 10.07 30.29
N LEU A 872 32.77 9.95 28.97
CA LEU A 872 34.10 9.67 28.42
C LEU A 872 35.09 10.83 28.63
N ILE A 873 34.63 12.08 28.52
CA ILE A 873 35.48 13.27 28.63
C ILE A 873 35.71 13.71 30.09
N ASN A 874 34.75 13.48 30.99
CA ASN A 874 34.79 14.03 32.35
C ASN A 874 36.05 13.57 33.13
N PRO A 875 36.83 14.52 33.69
CA PRO A 875 38.02 14.20 34.49
C PRO A 875 37.78 13.29 35.70
N THR A 876 36.57 13.29 36.28
CA THR A 876 36.25 12.49 37.48
C THR A 876 35.78 11.07 37.16
N GLU A 877 35.56 10.75 35.88
CA GLU A 877 35.02 9.47 35.41
C GLU A 877 36.06 8.75 34.52
N ALA A 878 35.72 8.42 33.26
CA ALA A 878 36.61 7.70 32.35
C ALA A 878 37.83 8.53 31.89
N ASN A 879 37.74 9.87 31.92
CA ASN A 879 38.85 10.81 31.67
C ASN A 879 39.69 10.51 30.42
N LEU A 880 39.04 10.09 29.34
CA LEU A 880 39.72 9.75 28.08
C LEU A 880 40.16 10.99 27.30
N LYS A 881 39.59 12.17 27.61
CA LYS A 881 39.90 13.45 26.95
C LYS A 881 39.85 13.29 25.42
N GLY A 882 40.91 13.68 24.70
CA GLY A 882 40.99 13.52 23.24
C GLY A 882 41.07 12.07 22.75
N LYS A 883 41.37 11.08 23.61
CA LYS A 883 41.40 9.65 23.23
C LYS A 883 40.00 9.11 22.91
N THR A 884 38.95 9.79 23.33
CA THR A 884 37.56 9.49 22.96
C THR A 884 37.35 9.43 21.44
N ALA A 885 38.18 10.16 20.67
CA ALA A 885 38.16 10.09 19.20
C ALA A 885 38.40 8.66 18.64
N PHE A 886 39.13 7.78 19.33
CA PHE A 886 39.31 6.38 18.90
C PHE A 886 38.02 5.55 19.02
N VAL A 887 37.19 5.83 20.03
CA VAL A 887 35.91 5.15 20.21
C VAL A 887 34.99 5.51 19.05
N TRP A 888 34.88 6.81 18.76
CA TRP A 888 34.08 7.31 17.63
C TRP A 888 34.64 6.89 16.28
N PHE A 889 35.97 6.83 16.13
CA PHE A 889 36.60 6.27 14.93
C PHE A 889 36.15 4.82 14.68
N GLY A 890 36.16 3.96 15.69
CA GLY A 890 35.74 2.57 15.56
C GLY A 890 34.28 2.45 15.09
N ILE A 891 33.37 3.24 15.65
CA ILE A 891 31.96 3.28 15.26
C ILE A 891 31.79 3.87 13.84
N SER A 892 32.43 5.00 13.56
CA SER A 892 32.41 5.69 12.26
C SER A 892 32.95 4.81 11.14
N PHE A 893 33.98 4.00 11.41
CA PHE A 893 34.53 3.04 10.46
C PHE A 893 33.51 1.96 10.07
N LEU A 894 32.76 1.42 11.04
CA LEU A 894 31.67 0.47 10.76
C LEU A 894 30.53 1.11 9.96
N VAL A 895 30.17 2.36 10.30
CA VAL A 895 29.17 3.14 9.54
C VAL A 895 29.64 3.38 8.10
N THR A 896 30.93 3.64 7.90
CA THR A 896 31.52 3.84 6.57
C THR A 896 31.45 2.56 5.74
N ILE A 897 31.77 1.40 6.33
CA ILE A 897 31.61 0.09 5.67
C ILE A 897 30.15 -0.15 5.28
N TRP A 898 29.22 0.07 6.21
CA TRP A 898 27.79 -0.05 5.92
C TRP A 898 27.36 0.87 4.77
N ALA A 899 27.82 2.13 4.77
CA ALA A 899 27.48 3.12 3.77
C ALA A 899 27.89 2.68 2.36
N ILE A 900 29.07 2.06 2.21
CA ILE A 900 29.57 1.55 0.93
C ILE A 900 28.59 0.54 0.32
N PHE A 901 28.06 -0.40 1.11
CA PHE A 901 27.19 -1.46 0.59
C PHE A 901 25.71 -1.08 0.52
N ARG A 902 25.22 -0.16 1.36
CA ARG A 902 23.78 0.05 1.57
C ARG A 902 23.24 1.36 1.02
N ILE A 903 24.02 2.44 0.93
CA ILE A 903 23.51 3.75 0.48
C ILE A 903 23.31 3.76 -1.05
N PRO A 904 22.09 3.90 -1.57
CA PRO A 904 21.85 3.96 -3.00
C PRO A 904 22.15 5.33 -3.59
N GLU A 905 22.29 5.41 -4.92
CA GLU A 905 22.21 6.69 -5.64
C GLU A 905 20.75 7.00 -5.96
N THR A 906 20.27 8.16 -5.49
CA THR A 906 18.88 8.61 -5.62
C THR A 906 18.71 9.80 -6.57
N ARG A 907 19.82 10.38 -7.06
CA ARG A 907 19.81 11.52 -7.98
C ARG A 907 19.04 11.22 -9.26
N GLY A 908 18.07 12.08 -9.58
CA GLY A 908 17.35 12.05 -10.85
C GLY A 908 16.35 10.91 -10.99
N ARG A 909 16.03 10.20 -9.91
CA ARG A 909 15.08 9.08 -9.90
C ARG A 909 13.72 9.47 -9.33
N THR A 910 12.66 9.06 -10.02
CA THR A 910 11.27 9.19 -9.56
C THR A 910 10.98 8.23 -8.42
N TYR A 911 9.87 8.48 -7.70
CA TYR A 911 9.44 7.56 -6.65
C TYR A 911 9.04 6.20 -7.22
N GLY A 912 8.41 6.16 -8.40
CA GLY A 912 8.06 4.92 -9.09
C GLY A 912 9.29 4.10 -9.47
N GLU A 913 10.31 4.73 -10.08
CA GLU A 913 11.57 4.04 -10.39
C GLU A 913 12.25 3.47 -9.13
N MET A 914 12.24 4.25 -8.04
CA MET A 914 12.79 3.80 -6.77
C MET A 914 12.03 2.55 -6.26
N ASP A 915 10.70 2.54 -6.36
CA ASP A 915 9.83 1.41 -6.01
C ASP A 915 10.22 0.14 -6.75
N VAL A 916 10.39 0.24 -8.08
CA VAL A 916 10.84 -0.87 -8.92
C VAL A 916 12.24 -1.37 -8.51
N LEU A 917 13.20 -0.47 -8.29
CA LEU A 917 14.58 -0.85 -7.94
C LEU A 917 14.67 -1.59 -6.60
N PHE A 918 13.90 -1.15 -5.60
CA PHE A 918 13.85 -1.81 -4.30
C PHE A 918 13.07 -3.13 -4.33
N GLU A 919 12.00 -3.23 -5.11
CA GLU A 919 11.22 -4.46 -5.28
C GLU A 919 12.03 -5.56 -5.99
N LYS A 920 12.78 -5.18 -7.03
CA LYS A 920 13.74 -6.07 -7.73
C LYS A 920 15.01 -6.38 -6.92
N LYS A 921 15.15 -5.81 -5.71
CA LYS A 921 16.29 -6.03 -4.79
C LYS A 921 17.66 -5.72 -5.40
N VAL A 922 17.74 -4.75 -6.31
CA VAL A 922 19.00 -4.35 -6.95
C VAL A 922 20.03 -3.93 -5.88
N PRO A 923 21.32 -4.31 -5.99
CA PRO A 923 22.34 -3.86 -5.04
C PRO A 923 22.49 -2.33 -5.04
N ALA A 924 22.70 -1.71 -3.88
CA ALA A 924 22.65 -0.25 -3.73
C ALA A 924 23.70 0.49 -4.60
N TRP A 925 24.86 -0.13 -4.81
CA TRP A 925 25.93 0.42 -5.65
C TRP A 925 25.64 0.38 -7.16
N ARG A 926 24.61 -0.37 -7.61
CA ARG A 926 24.19 -0.43 -9.02
C ARG A 926 23.01 0.49 -9.36
N PHE A 927 22.48 1.24 -8.39
CA PHE A 927 21.34 2.13 -8.63
C PHE A 927 21.63 3.25 -9.65
N ALA A 928 22.90 3.68 -9.73
CA ALA A 928 23.33 4.68 -10.71
C ALA A 928 23.27 4.15 -12.15
N THR A 929 23.58 2.88 -12.38
CA THR A 929 23.71 2.27 -13.71
C THR A 929 22.49 1.48 -14.15
N ALA A 930 21.54 1.20 -13.26
CA ALA A 930 20.33 0.46 -13.60
C ALA A 930 19.38 1.34 -14.42
N GLU A 931 19.17 1.02 -15.70
CA GLU A 931 18.16 1.70 -16.52
C GLU A 931 16.77 1.15 -16.18
N VAL A 932 15.83 2.05 -15.88
CA VAL A 932 14.42 1.71 -15.67
C VAL A 932 13.69 2.24 -16.90
N VAL A 933 13.39 1.37 -17.87
CA VAL A 933 12.71 1.76 -19.12
C VAL A 933 11.27 1.28 -19.01
N ASP A 934 10.39 2.25 -18.71
CA ASP A 934 8.97 2.08 -18.39
C ASP A 934 8.70 1.09 -17.24
N ASP A 935 7.52 1.18 -16.62
CA ASP A 935 7.13 0.53 -15.35
C ASP A 935 7.22 -1.02 -15.29
N ILE A 936 7.89 -1.71 -16.24
CA ILE A 936 7.96 -3.17 -16.30
C ILE A 936 9.37 -3.76 -16.54
N THR A 937 10.39 -3.03 -17.04
CA THR A 937 11.65 -3.69 -17.44
C THR A 937 12.91 -2.90 -17.10
N ILE A 938 13.88 -3.57 -16.45
CA ILE A 938 15.24 -3.05 -16.29
C ILE A 938 16.05 -3.75 -17.37
N ILE A 939 16.55 -2.98 -18.35
CA ILE A 939 17.55 -3.44 -19.31
C ILE A 939 18.88 -3.28 -18.57
N GLY A 940 19.53 -4.39 -18.24
CA GLY A 940 20.82 -4.32 -17.52
C GLY A 940 21.29 -5.64 -16.92
N ASP A 941 20.40 -6.62 -16.74
CA ASP A 941 20.84 -7.96 -16.32
C ASP A 941 21.43 -8.75 -17.50
N ASP A 942 20.94 -8.55 -18.73
CA ASP A 942 21.42 -9.31 -19.90
C ASP A 942 22.86 -8.97 -20.32
N GLU A 943 23.33 -7.71 -20.17
CA GLU A 943 24.70 -7.34 -20.57
C GLU A 943 25.76 -7.68 -19.51
N ALA A 944 25.38 -7.70 -18.23
CA ALA A 944 26.28 -8.05 -17.14
C ALA A 944 26.42 -9.58 -17.00
N GLU A 945 25.34 -10.34 -17.22
CA GLU A 945 25.42 -11.80 -17.30
C GLU A 945 26.10 -12.26 -18.59
N ALA A 946 25.88 -11.60 -19.73
CA ALA A 946 26.59 -11.91 -20.97
C ALA A 946 28.11 -11.68 -20.86
N LYS A 947 28.58 -10.61 -20.19
CA LYS A 947 30.03 -10.40 -19.96
C LYS A 947 30.65 -11.42 -19.01
N VAL A 948 29.92 -11.86 -17.98
CA VAL A 948 30.40 -12.89 -17.05
C VAL A 948 30.36 -14.29 -17.68
N GLU A 949 29.43 -14.55 -18.61
CA GLU A 949 29.42 -15.78 -19.41
C GLU A 949 30.47 -15.79 -20.51
N ASP A 950 30.76 -14.65 -21.15
CA ASP A 950 31.85 -14.53 -22.13
C ASP A 950 33.23 -14.66 -21.48
N GLU A 951 33.46 -14.05 -20.31
CA GLU A 951 34.72 -14.25 -19.55
C GLU A 951 34.87 -15.71 -19.07
N LYS A 952 33.76 -16.39 -18.71
CA LYS A 952 33.78 -17.82 -18.38
C LYS A 952 34.00 -18.71 -19.60
N ARG A 953 33.51 -18.32 -20.78
CA ARG A 953 33.76 -19.03 -22.05
C ARG A 953 35.21 -18.86 -22.52
N GLU A 954 35.81 -17.68 -22.35
CA GLU A 954 37.23 -17.45 -22.65
C GLU A 954 38.16 -18.24 -21.71
N MET A 955 37.84 -18.29 -20.40
CA MET A 955 38.62 -19.11 -19.45
C MET A 955 38.46 -20.61 -19.69
N ALA A 956 37.25 -21.08 -20.03
CA ALA A 956 37.03 -22.50 -20.37
C ALA A 956 37.75 -22.88 -21.69
N GLY A 957 37.84 -21.96 -22.65
CA GLY A 957 38.57 -22.16 -23.91
C GLY A 957 40.08 -22.32 -23.73
N HIS A 958 40.68 -21.60 -22.77
CA HIS A 958 42.12 -21.70 -22.46
C HIS A 958 42.50 -23.00 -21.74
N GLU A 959 41.63 -23.58 -20.91
CA GLU A 959 41.90 -24.88 -20.26
C GLU A 959 41.82 -26.07 -21.25
N THR A 960 40.97 -26.00 -22.28
CA THR A 960 40.93 -27.03 -23.34
C THR A 960 42.12 -26.99 -24.30
N ALA A 961 42.75 -25.83 -24.50
CA ALA A 961 43.92 -25.70 -25.38
C ALA A 961 45.22 -26.20 -24.73
N ALA A 962 45.33 -26.13 -23.39
CA ALA A 962 46.51 -26.59 -22.64
C ALA A 962 46.55 -28.12 -22.42
N THR A 963 45.50 -28.85 -22.82
CA THR A 963 45.43 -30.32 -22.68
C THR A 963 45.66 -31.06 -24.02
N ILE A 964 45.90 -30.33 -25.12
CA ILE A 964 46.14 -30.90 -26.47
C ILE A 964 47.49 -30.42 -27.09
N SER A 965 48.38 -29.81 -26.31
CA SER A 965 49.81 -29.64 -26.64
C SER A 965 50.66 -30.37 -25.61
#